data_AF-A0A1A9ZMT8-F1
#
_entry.id   AF-A0A1A9ZMT8-F1
#
_cell.length_a   1.000
_cell.length_b   1.000
_cell.length_c   1.000
_cell.angle_alpha   90.00
_cell.angle_beta   90.00
_cell.angle_gamma   90.00
#
_symmetry.space_group_name_H-M   'P 1'
#
loop_
_entity.id
_entity.type
_entity.pdbx_description
1 polymer ?
#
loop_
_entity_poly.entity_id
_entity_poly.type
_entity_poly.pdbx_seq_one_letter_code
_entity_poly.pdbx_strand_id
1 'polypeptide(L)'
;MSALMATILKLLFLCALAHSANGLALSPNVVPKTYETTTDPPASLAQMVMPLIHNYPEYLIVRGEFSSRENQEFHKAASMLIKSYEQKPHTFSIKSDDDELELCNSPKHKAIFSLYDYAVLLGMLVISLGIGVFYGFCKKSGSSSNEFLLGSEMSIFPVTLSLTTSFITAIELLGNPAEMYFQGTQFVLIVIPMLLVIPIAVKIFYPIYFKMELTSCYEFLGIRFGKEIRIMGGVLYVIQMCFYTAVAVLAPAIALSKATGLDTKIAVVLIYLVCIFYSSQGGMKAVVIADTFQAAVLGISLVLVIALGCFYSGTPEEIFTAAADGKRIEFFNFNMDPTTRHSVWSVVIGGFFYWTSLFCTNQASVQKCMSLKSLKLAKVALGFAILGLVVVFLFNFYTGLMVYNHYVECDPLLSERITANDQLLPYYIINTYEHIYSIAGIFVAGIFAASLGTVASALNSLSAVTCEDLLVSGLNVKISPDKGALYAKWMSLGYGVLSFGLVFIVEHLGGVLQATLTLNGLVGGVTLGLFVLGIAFKQANTKGAFYGGLISLIIVIFIGVIAQIANVDSNALPLSIENCNCLVNSTATLTPRLKEQFENESSGFTSWPIFRLSYMWYSMLGCLLTLVLGLLISCVINFTQKRRILKLDSSKTIFNSNIPNDMNGNGKISVSTITVPIPLKSPTVITSETNCCHINHAVRLDDE
;
A
#
# COMPACT_ATOMS: atom_id res chain seq x y z
N MET A 1 -28.55 -16.70 -19.17
CA MET A 1 -29.40 -17.58 -18.32
C MET A 1 -30.77 -17.70 -18.98
N SER A 2 -31.32 -18.90 -19.17
CA SER A 2 -32.66 -19.07 -19.76
C SER A 2 -33.74 -18.55 -18.81
N ALA A 3 -34.86 -18.08 -19.34
CA ALA A 3 -35.98 -17.54 -18.56
C ALA A 3 -36.49 -18.54 -17.49
N LEU A 4 -36.38 -19.84 -17.75
CA LEU A 4 -36.71 -20.90 -16.79
C LEU A 4 -35.82 -20.85 -15.53
N MET A 5 -34.52 -20.60 -15.70
CA MET A 5 -33.56 -20.51 -14.59
C MET A 5 -33.82 -19.28 -13.72
N ALA A 6 -34.25 -18.17 -14.31
CA ALA A 6 -34.63 -16.96 -13.59
C ALA A 6 -35.91 -17.15 -12.77
N THR A 7 -36.88 -17.93 -13.28
CA THR A 7 -38.12 -18.24 -12.56
C THR A 7 -37.87 -19.20 -11.40
N ILE A 8 -37.02 -20.22 -11.59
CA ILE A 8 -36.63 -21.16 -10.52
C ILE A 8 -35.87 -20.43 -9.41
N LEU A 9 -34.96 -19.51 -9.77
CA LEU A 9 -34.21 -18.72 -8.78
C LEU A 9 -35.12 -17.77 -8.00
N LYS A 10 -36.11 -17.15 -8.65
CA LYS A 10 -37.14 -16.33 -7.98
C LYS A 10 -38.03 -17.15 -7.05
N LEU A 11 -38.40 -18.37 -7.46
CA LEU A 11 -39.21 -19.29 -6.64
C LEU A 11 -38.43 -19.78 -5.41
N LEU A 12 -37.14 -20.12 -5.59
CA LEU A 12 -36.25 -20.50 -4.49
C LEU A 12 -36.00 -19.34 -3.51
N PHE A 13 -35.91 -18.10 -4.01
CA PHE A 13 -35.76 -16.91 -3.19
C PHE A 13 -37.04 -16.61 -2.38
N LEU A 14 -38.22 -16.78 -2.99
CA LEU A 14 -39.52 -16.68 -2.30
C LEU A 14 -39.72 -17.78 -1.26
N CYS A 15 -39.30 -19.02 -1.54
CA CYS A 15 -39.33 -20.12 -0.59
C CYS A 15 -38.34 -19.90 0.58
N ALA A 16 -37.17 -19.33 0.32
CA ALA A 16 -36.20 -18.96 1.36
C ALA A 16 -36.76 -17.84 2.25
N LEU A 17 -37.41 -16.83 1.66
CA LEU A 17 -38.07 -15.74 2.39
C LEU A 17 -39.23 -16.24 3.27
N ALA A 18 -40.03 -17.18 2.76
CA ALA A 18 -41.12 -17.81 3.52
C ALA A 18 -40.59 -18.67 4.69
N HIS A 19 -39.43 -19.32 4.53
CA HIS A 19 -38.78 -20.07 5.60
C HIS A 19 -38.18 -19.15 6.68
N SER A 20 -37.70 -17.96 6.31
CA SER A 20 -37.17 -16.96 7.25
C SER A 20 -38.26 -16.13 7.96
N ALA A 21 -39.49 -16.09 7.43
CA ALA A 21 -40.60 -15.34 8.03
C ALA A 21 -41.21 -16.02 9.28
N ASN A 22 -40.84 -17.27 9.58
CA ASN A 22 -41.28 -18.01 10.79
C ASN A 22 -40.57 -17.57 12.09
N GLY A 23 -39.95 -16.39 12.13
CA GLY A 23 -39.11 -15.96 13.26
C GLY A 23 -39.18 -14.48 13.63
N LEU A 24 -40.30 -13.78 13.39
CA LEU A 24 -40.40 -12.35 13.74
C LEU A 24 -41.62 -12.05 14.63
N ALA A 25 -41.35 -11.98 15.93
CA ALA A 25 -42.19 -11.25 16.87
C ALA A 25 -41.93 -9.75 16.69
N LEU A 26 -42.97 -8.99 16.33
CA LEU A 26 -42.93 -7.53 16.36
C LEU A 26 -42.93 -7.04 17.82
N SER A 27 -41.95 -6.23 18.17
CA SER A 27 -41.93 -5.46 19.43
C SER A 27 -42.89 -4.27 19.33
N PRO A 28 -43.76 -3.99 20.32
CA PRO A 28 -44.77 -2.94 20.20
C PRO A 28 -44.18 -1.62 20.69
N ASN A 29 -43.77 -0.72 19.80
CA ASN A 29 -43.46 0.67 20.18
C ASN A 29 -43.62 1.66 19.02
N VAL A 30 -44.74 1.63 18.30
CA VAL A 30 -45.23 2.81 17.55
C VAL A 30 -46.76 2.77 17.50
N VAL A 31 -47.40 3.38 18.50
CA VAL A 31 -48.79 3.87 18.36
C VAL A 31 -48.79 5.31 18.89
N PRO A 32 -49.11 6.32 18.06
CA PRO A 32 -49.35 7.67 18.57
C PRO A 32 -50.72 7.68 19.26
N LYS A 33 -50.75 7.97 20.57
CA LYS A 33 -51.98 8.27 21.30
C LYS A 33 -52.30 9.76 21.20
N THR A 34 -53.40 10.09 20.53
CA THR A 34 -54.33 11.16 20.95
C THR A 34 -55.69 10.91 20.31
N TYR A 35 -56.64 10.42 21.11
CA TYR A 35 -57.98 11.01 21.26
C TYR A 35 -58.54 10.47 22.58
N GLU A 36 -58.78 11.39 23.51
CA GLU A 36 -59.41 11.14 24.81
C GLU A 36 -60.86 10.71 24.65
N THR A 37 -61.30 9.77 25.49
CA THR A 37 -62.56 9.87 26.24
C THR A 37 -62.55 8.81 27.35
N THR A 38 -62.31 9.27 28.58
CA THR A 38 -62.99 8.92 29.86
C THR A 38 -63.59 7.51 29.98
N THR A 39 -63.34 6.65 30.99
CA THR A 39 -63.02 6.84 32.42
C THR A 39 -62.73 5.45 33.05
N ASP A 40 -61.96 5.44 34.13
CA ASP A 40 -61.38 4.33 34.94
C ASP A 40 -62.38 3.36 35.65
N PRO A 41 -61.97 2.46 36.59
CA PRO A 41 -61.16 1.21 36.47
C PRO A 41 -61.83 0.03 37.25
N PRO A 42 -61.17 -1.13 37.46
CA PRO A 42 -61.45 -1.95 38.64
C PRO A 42 -60.23 -2.08 39.56
N ALA A 43 -60.51 -2.07 40.87
CA ALA A 43 -59.53 -2.14 41.94
C ALA A 43 -59.25 -3.57 42.41
N SER A 44 -57.98 -3.77 42.83
CA SER A 44 -57.53 -4.68 43.91
C SER A 44 -57.57 -6.20 43.61
N LEU A 45 -56.70 -7.08 44.09
CA LEU A 45 -55.77 -7.05 45.24
C LEU A 45 -54.80 -8.26 45.15
N ALA A 46 -53.58 -8.09 45.65
CA ALA A 46 -52.77 -9.04 46.43
C ALA A 46 -52.14 -10.33 45.82
N GLN A 47 -50.79 -10.31 45.91
CA GLN A 47 -49.91 -11.27 46.59
C GLN A 47 -49.70 -12.70 46.03
N MET A 48 -48.41 -13.02 45.82
CA MET A 48 -47.58 -13.96 46.62
C MET A 48 -46.78 -15.01 45.79
N VAL A 49 -45.50 -15.13 46.14
CA VAL A 49 -44.56 -16.27 45.97
C VAL A 49 -43.89 -16.54 44.60
N MET A 50 -42.56 -16.40 44.58
CA MET A 50 -41.62 -17.19 43.76
C MET A 50 -40.99 -18.26 44.68
N PRO A 51 -40.52 -19.46 44.23
CA PRO A 51 -39.47 -19.58 43.21
C PRO A 51 -39.47 -20.86 42.29
N LEU A 52 -38.69 -20.77 41.18
CA LEU A 52 -37.98 -21.85 40.43
C LEU A 52 -38.72 -23.13 39.98
N ILE A 53 -38.87 -23.32 38.65
CA ILE A 53 -38.38 -24.45 37.81
C ILE A 53 -38.99 -24.35 36.39
N HIS A 54 -38.16 -24.60 35.36
CA HIS A 54 -38.42 -24.88 33.93
C HIS A 54 -39.87 -24.89 33.41
N ASN A 55 -40.15 -24.12 32.34
CA ASN A 55 -40.51 -24.67 31.01
C ASN A 55 -40.85 -23.56 29.99
N TYR A 56 -40.51 -23.83 28.73
CA TYR A 56 -40.82 -23.12 27.48
C TYR A 56 -42.13 -22.30 27.46
N PRO A 57 -42.20 -21.12 26.80
CA PRO A 57 -43.47 -20.65 26.28
C PRO A 57 -43.80 -21.43 25.00
N GLU A 58 -44.97 -22.06 25.01
CA GLU A 58 -45.59 -22.80 23.92
C GLU A 58 -45.56 -22.02 22.61
N TYR A 59 -45.07 -22.66 21.55
CA TYR A 59 -45.29 -22.22 20.19
C TYR A 59 -46.77 -22.42 19.86
N LEU A 60 -47.53 -21.34 19.68
CA LEU A 60 -48.84 -21.40 19.04
C LEU A 60 -48.62 -21.66 17.55
N ILE A 61 -48.59 -22.94 17.16
CA ILE A 61 -48.56 -23.34 15.75
C ILE A 61 -49.95 -23.04 15.18
N VAL A 62 -50.10 -21.89 14.52
CA VAL A 62 -51.29 -21.59 13.72
C VAL A 62 -51.22 -22.42 12.44
N ARG A 63 -51.77 -23.64 12.49
CA ARG A 63 -52.26 -24.31 11.28
C ARG A 63 -53.48 -23.54 10.80
N GLY A 64 -53.29 -22.65 9.84
CA GLY A 64 -54.40 -21.97 9.18
C GLY A 64 -55.22 -22.95 8.36
N GLU A 65 -56.32 -23.45 8.92
CA GLU A 65 -57.45 -23.91 8.10
C GLU A 65 -57.96 -22.72 7.27
N PHE A 66 -58.40 -23.01 6.04
CA PHE A 66 -58.78 -22.04 5.00
C PHE A 66 -59.88 -21.03 5.43
N SER A 67 -60.51 -21.21 6.59
CA SER A 67 -61.61 -20.40 7.12
C SER A 67 -61.29 -19.59 8.38
N SER A 68 -60.03 -19.49 8.82
CA SER A 68 -59.70 -18.70 10.01
C SER A 68 -59.73 -17.19 9.75
N ARG A 69 -60.19 -16.43 10.76
CA ARG A 69 -60.33 -14.96 10.73
C ARG A 69 -58.98 -14.26 10.52
N GLU A 70 -57.90 -14.87 11.00
CA GLU A 70 -56.52 -14.38 10.84
C GLU A 70 -56.02 -14.52 9.40
N ASN A 71 -56.43 -15.56 8.67
CA ASN A 71 -56.10 -15.71 7.25
C ASN A 71 -56.86 -14.68 6.39
N GLN A 72 -58.08 -14.34 6.78
CA GLN A 72 -58.83 -13.25 6.15
C GLN A 72 -58.19 -11.88 6.43
N GLU A 73 -57.70 -11.64 7.65
CA GLU A 73 -56.96 -10.42 7.99
C GLU A 73 -55.63 -10.31 7.22
N PHE A 74 -54.91 -11.43 7.09
CA PHE A 74 -53.68 -11.51 6.29
C PHE A 74 -53.94 -11.24 4.81
N HIS A 75 -54.98 -11.84 4.22
CA HIS A 75 -55.39 -11.56 2.84
C HIS A 75 -55.87 -10.12 2.65
N LYS A 76 -56.53 -9.53 3.65
CA LYS A 76 -56.97 -8.13 3.61
C LYS A 76 -55.78 -7.18 3.68
N ALA A 77 -54.80 -7.45 4.56
CA ALA A 77 -53.54 -6.70 4.62
C ALA A 77 -52.71 -6.83 3.33
N ALA A 78 -52.62 -8.04 2.77
CA ALA A 78 -51.96 -8.28 1.48
C ALA A 78 -52.68 -7.55 0.34
N SER A 79 -54.01 -7.51 0.32
CA SER A 79 -54.79 -6.77 -0.69
C SER A 79 -54.65 -5.26 -0.56
N MET A 80 -54.45 -4.74 0.66
CA MET A 80 -54.17 -3.32 0.90
C MET A 80 -52.75 -2.95 0.44
N LEU A 81 -51.77 -3.82 0.70
CA LEU A 81 -50.41 -3.65 0.20
C LEU A 81 -50.34 -3.71 -1.32
N ILE A 82 -51.04 -4.67 -1.95
CA ILE A 82 -51.14 -4.76 -3.41
C ILE A 82 -51.86 -3.54 -3.98
N LYS A 83 -52.95 -3.05 -3.36
CA LYS A 83 -53.58 -1.78 -3.78
C LYS A 83 -52.66 -0.57 -3.63
N SER A 84 -51.83 -0.53 -2.59
CA SER A 84 -50.83 0.54 -2.42
C SER A 84 -49.70 0.47 -3.45
N TYR A 85 -49.45 -0.72 -4.01
CA TYR A 85 -48.43 -0.97 -5.03
C TYR A 85 -48.99 -0.80 -6.47
N GLU A 86 -50.26 -1.12 -6.69
CA GLU A 86 -50.97 -0.97 -7.97
C GLU A 86 -51.51 0.44 -8.19
N GLN A 87 -51.69 1.24 -7.13
CA GLN A 87 -51.73 2.69 -7.26
C GLN A 87 -50.35 3.18 -7.68
N LYS A 88 -50.17 3.22 -9.00
CA LYS A 88 -49.05 3.86 -9.72
C LYS A 88 -48.67 5.22 -9.13
N PRO A 89 -47.41 5.65 -9.35
CA PRO A 89 -46.75 6.70 -8.59
C PRO A 89 -47.58 7.96 -8.62
N HIS A 90 -47.69 8.64 -7.48
CA HIS A 90 -48.09 10.04 -7.51
C HIS A 90 -47.03 10.80 -8.30
N THR A 91 -47.30 10.99 -9.58
CA THR A 91 -46.82 12.13 -10.35
C THR A 91 -47.22 13.35 -9.55
N PHE A 92 -46.27 13.90 -8.80
CA PHE A 92 -46.39 15.25 -8.26
C PHE A 92 -46.40 16.17 -9.49
N SER A 93 -47.60 16.58 -9.90
CA SER A 93 -47.79 17.47 -11.03
C SER A 93 -47.30 18.87 -10.65
N ILE A 94 -46.00 19.10 -10.84
CA ILE A 94 -45.46 20.45 -11.07
C ILE A 94 -45.73 20.74 -12.54
N LYS A 95 -46.57 21.73 -12.81
CA LYS A 95 -46.67 22.32 -14.14
C LYS A 95 -45.46 23.22 -14.37
N SER A 96 -44.87 23.11 -15.58
CA SER A 96 -43.82 23.93 -16.24
C SER A 96 -42.45 23.93 -15.53
N ASP A 97 -41.33 23.49 -16.10
CA ASP A 97 -40.87 23.39 -17.49
C ASP A 97 -39.91 22.17 -17.69
N ASP A 98 -39.62 21.85 -18.95
CA ASP A 98 -38.82 20.73 -19.52
C ASP A 98 -37.57 20.22 -18.76
N ASP A 99 -37.70 19.33 -17.77
CA ASP A 99 -36.60 18.44 -17.34
C ASP A 99 -37.14 17.09 -16.79
N GLU A 100 -37.13 16.03 -17.61
CA GLU A 100 -37.21 14.66 -17.08
C GLU A 100 -35.97 14.42 -16.21
N LEU A 101 -36.16 14.31 -14.89
CA LEU A 101 -35.08 14.07 -13.92
C LEU A 101 -34.30 12.79 -14.30
N GLU A 102 -33.02 12.93 -14.64
CA GLU A 102 -32.20 11.85 -15.19
C GLU A 102 -31.77 10.82 -14.14
N LEU A 103 -31.44 9.60 -14.57
CA LEU A 103 -30.85 8.60 -13.68
C LEU A 103 -29.39 8.97 -13.37
N CYS A 104 -29.02 9.02 -12.09
CA CYS A 104 -27.67 9.47 -11.69
C CYS A 104 -26.53 8.64 -12.34
N ASN A 105 -26.77 7.36 -12.63
CA ASN A 105 -25.78 6.43 -13.21
C ASN A 105 -25.53 6.66 -14.70
N SER A 106 -26.36 7.47 -15.39
CA SER A 106 -26.30 7.64 -16.84
C SER A 106 -26.74 9.04 -17.24
N PRO A 107 -25.93 10.07 -16.93
CA PRO A 107 -26.21 11.44 -17.36
C PRO A 107 -26.15 11.55 -18.89
N LYS A 108 -27.06 12.33 -19.49
CA LYS A 108 -27.08 12.58 -20.95
C LYS A 108 -25.84 13.36 -21.42
N HIS A 109 -25.31 14.24 -20.56
CA HIS A 109 -24.03 14.92 -20.80
C HIS A 109 -22.91 14.20 -20.05
N LYS A 110 -21.95 13.66 -20.78
CA LYS A 110 -20.66 13.24 -20.22
C LYS A 110 -19.64 14.29 -20.57
N ALA A 111 -19.08 14.94 -19.56
CA ALA A 111 -17.92 15.79 -19.74
C ALA A 111 -16.77 14.94 -20.31
N ILE A 112 -16.32 15.31 -21.50
CA ILE A 112 -15.25 14.62 -22.25
C ILE A 112 -14.09 15.60 -22.44
N PHE A 113 -12.87 15.07 -22.41
CA PHE A 113 -11.67 15.80 -22.78
C PHE A 113 -11.83 16.65 -24.05
N SER A 114 -11.53 17.94 -23.92
CA SER A 114 -11.42 18.84 -25.07
C SER A 114 -10.10 18.59 -25.82
N LEU A 115 -10.02 19.10 -27.05
CA LEU A 115 -8.78 19.04 -27.85
C LEU A 115 -7.59 19.68 -27.11
N TYR A 116 -7.83 20.74 -26.33
CA TYR A 116 -6.82 21.42 -25.54
C TYR A 116 -6.30 20.55 -24.40
N ASP A 117 -7.19 19.78 -23.74
CA ASP A 117 -6.79 18.85 -22.67
C ASP A 117 -5.86 17.76 -23.20
N TYR A 118 -6.19 17.19 -24.37
CA TYR A 118 -5.31 16.24 -25.06
C TYR A 118 -3.97 16.87 -25.44
N ALA A 119 -3.96 18.11 -25.94
CA ALA A 119 -2.74 18.80 -26.32
C ALA A 119 -1.80 19.01 -25.13
N VAL A 120 -2.33 19.40 -23.96
CA VAL A 120 -1.54 19.56 -22.72
C VAL A 120 -0.97 18.22 -22.25
N LEU A 121 -1.80 17.18 -22.19
CA LEU A 121 -1.39 15.85 -21.77
C LEU A 121 -0.30 15.28 -22.70
N LEU A 122 -0.55 15.30 -24.01
CA LEU A 122 0.41 14.81 -25.01
C LEU A 122 1.69 15.65 -25.00
N GLY A 123 1.59 16.96 -24.81
CA GLY A 123 2.75 17.85 -24.68
C GLY A 123 3.65 17.45 -23.52
N MET A 124 3.07 17.24 -22.32
CA MET A 124 3.82 16.77 -21.15
C MET A 124 4.52 15.43 -21.40
N LEU A 125 3.81 14.48 -22.04
CA LEU A 125 4.36 13.15 -22.37
C LEU A 125 5.51 13.24 -23.38
N VAL A 126 5.34 14.03 -24.45
CA VAL A 126 6.36 14.22 -25.49
C VAL A 126 7.60 14.90 -24.91
N ILE A 127 7.45 15.90 -24.04
CA ILE A 127 8.59 16.55 -23.37
C ILE A 127 9.30 15.54 -22.45
N SER A 128 8.56 14.78 -21.65
CA SER A 128 9.14 13.75 -20.76
C SER A 128 9.91 12.68 -21.53
N LEU A 129 9.32 12.17 -22.62
CA LEU A 129 9.97 11.23 -23.55
C LEU A 129 11.18 11.85 -24.23
N GLY A 130 11.08 13.11 -24.67
CA GLY A 130 12.15 13.85 -25.31
C GLY A 130 13.38 14.01 -24.41
N ILE A 131 13.18 14.30 -23.12
CA ILE A 131 14.27 14.35 -22.13
C ILE A 131 14.94 12.96 -22.01
N GLY A 132 14.15 11.88 -21.92
CA GLY A 132 14.66 10.51 -21.85
C GLY A 132 15.49 10.12 -23.08
N VAL A 133 14.98 10.39 -24.28
CA VAL A 133 15.64 10.09 -25.56
C VAL A 133 16.90 10.95 -25.75
N PHE A 134 16.85 12.24 -25.43
CA PHE A 134 17.99 13.14 -25.56
C PHE A 134 19.18 12.69 -24.71
N TYR A 135 18.95 12.35 -23.45
CA TYR A 135 20.01 11.84 -22.58
C TYR A 135 20.40 10.38 -22.91
N GLY A 136 19.48 9.57 -23.43
CA GLY A 136 19.78 8.20 -23.85
C GLY A 136 20.63 8.07 -25.11
N PHE A 137 20.42 8.95 -26.10
CA PHE A 137 21.07 8.87 -27.42
C PHE A 137 22.08 9.99 -27.71
N CYS A 138 21.77 11.25 -27.36
CA CYS A 138 22.60 12.40 -27.73
C CYS A 138 23.73 12.66 -26.73
N LYS A 139 23.51 12.36 -25.45
CA LYS A 139 24.49 12.54 -24.39
C LYS A 139 24.75 11.20 -23.71
N LYS A 140 25.44 10.28 -24.39
CA LYS A 140 25.85 8.98 -23.83
C LYS A 140 26.49 9.20 -22.45
N SER A 141 25.69 9.04 -21.39
CA SER A 141 26.19 8.94 -20.02
C SER A 141 27.12 7.72 -20.03
N GLY A 142 28.35 7.88 -19.55
CA GLY A 142 29.50 7.09 -19.96
C GLY A 142 29.33 5.57 -19.91
N SER A 143 30.22 4.88 -20.63
CA SER A 143 30.18 3.45 -20.95
C SER A 143 30.11 2.49 -19.75
N SER A 144 30.16 2.98 -18.50
CA SER A 144 30.21 2.16 -17.29
C SER A 144 28.84 2.00 -16.60
N SER A 145 28.58 0.80 -16.08
CA SER A 145 27.37 0.46 -15.30
C SER A 145 27.08 1.49 -14.19
N ASN A 146 28.12 1.87 -13.42
CA ASN A 146 27.99 2.81 -12.31
C ASN A 146 27.59 4.22 -12.77
N GLU A 147 28.06 4.69 -13.91
CA GLU A 147 27.66 6.01 -14.40
C GLU A 147 26.22 6.03 -14.91
N PHE A 148 25.76 4.94 -15.52
CA PHE A 148 24.38 4.78 -15.96
C PHE A 148 23.41 4.65 -14.78
N LEU A 149 23.78 3.84 -13.77
CA LEU A 149 22.93 3.52 -12.63
C LEU A 149 22.95 4.59 -11.53
N LEU A 150 24.09 5.18 -11.21
CA LEU A 150 24.20 6.13 -10.10
C LEU A 150 24.14 7.58 -10.57
N GLY A 151 24.63 7.88 -11.78
CA GLY A 151 24.76 9.24 -12.27
C GLY A 151 25.76 10.05 -11.44
N SER A 152 26.96 10.26 -11.98
CA SER A 152 27.99 11.03 -11.27
C SER A 152 27.66 12.53 -11.19
N GLU A 153 27.92 13.11 -10.02
CA GLU A 153 28.05 14.56 -9.79
C GLU A 153 26.78 15.42 -10.01
N MET A 154 25.62 14.91 -9.60
CA MET A 154 24.37 15.64 -9.77
C MET A 154 24.26 16.89 -8.88
N SER A 155 23.53 17.90 -9.36
CA SER A 155 23.22 19.10 -8.59
C SER A 155 22.10 18.83 -7.56
N ILE A 156 22.13 19.58 -6.47
CA ILE A 156 21.22 19.37 -5.33
C ILE A 156 19.74 19.57 -5.70
N PHE A 157 19.43 20.57 -6.54
CA PHE A 157 18.05 20.96 -6.85
C PHE A 157 17.28 19.88 -7.62
N PRO A 158 17.77 19.35 -8.76
CA PRO A 158 17.10 18.26 -9.47
C PRO A 158 16.97 16.99 -8.63
N VAL A 159 18.01 16.63 -7.86
CA VAL A 159 17.97 15.46 -6.99
C VAL A 159 16.93 15.62 -5.88
N THR A 160 16.82 16.81 -5.29
CA THR A 160 15.82 17.08 -4.25
C THR A 160 14.41 16.92 -4.80
N LEU A 161 14.11 17.57 -5.94
CA LEU A 161 12.79 17.46 -6.57
C LEU A 161 12.48 16.04 -7.03
N SER A 162 13.45 15.35 -7.61
CA SER A 162 13.33 13.95 -8.02
C SER A 162 13.13 13.00 -6.84
N LEU A 163 13.73 13.28 -5.68
CA LEU A 163 13.52 12.52 -4.46
C LEU A 163 12.11 12.77 -3.89
N THR A 164 11.63 14.02 -3.94
CA THR A 164 10.26 14.38 -3.57
C THR A 164 9.23 13.68 -4.45
N THR A 165 9.38 13.76 -5.78
CA THR A 165 8.42 13.15 -6.73
C THR A 165 8.46 11.63 -6.75
N SER A 166 9.55 11.00 -6.27
CA SER A 166 9.59 9.53 -6.14
C SER A 166 8.54 8.98 -5.17
N PHE A 167 8.07 9.82 -4.25
CA PHE A 167 7.14 9.44 -3.20
C PHE A 167 5.82 10.22 -3.24
N ILE A 168 5.70 11.14 -4.18
CA ILE A 168 4.41 11.71 -4.55
C ILE A 168 3.94 10.95 -5.77
N THR A 169 3.14 9.90 -5.56
CA THR A 169 2.59 9.14 -6.67
C THR A 169 1.17 9.60 -6.97
N ALA A 170 0.65 9.13 -8.11
CA ALA A 170 -0.75 9.23 -8.44
C ALA A 170 -1.66 8.57 -7.38
N ILE A 171 -1.16 7.58 -6.63
CA ILE A 171 -1.91 6.88 -5.58
C ILE A 171 -2.21 7.83 -4.43
N GLU A 172 -1.23 8.58 -3.92
CA GLU A 172 -1.48 9.54 -2.84
C GLU A 172 -2.23 10.78 -3.33
N LEU A 173 -2.05 11.16 -4.61
CA LEU A 173 -2.76 12.28 -5.22
C LEU A 173 -4.28 12.01 -5.35
N LEU A 174 -4.68 10.77 -5.61
CA LEU A 174 -6.09 10.37 -5.70
C LEU A 174 -6.65 9.83 -4.37
N GLY A 175 -5.82 9.07 -3.66
CA GLY A 175 -6.20 8.38 -2.44
C GLY A 175 -6.30 9.29 -1.21
N ASN A 176 -5.38 10.25 -1.02
CA ASN A 176 -5.45 11.13 0.15
C ASN A 176 -6.71 12.00 0.16
N PRO A 177 -7.14 12.62 -0.96
CA PRO A 177 -8.42 13.34 -1.00
C PRO A 177 -9.62 12.42 -0.71
N ALA A 178 -9.63 11.20 -1.27
CA ALA A 178 -10.68 10.23 -1.01
C ALA A 178 -10.72 9.82 0.47
N GLU A 179 -9.57 9.59 1.10
CA GLU A 179 -9.50 9.26 2.54
C GLU A 179 -10.07 10.40 3.39
N MET A 180 -9.77 11.66 3.08
CA MET A 180 -10.35 12.81 3.81
C MET A 180 -11.87 12.91 3.64
N TYR A 181 -12.37 12.61 2.44
CA TYR A 181 -13.79 12.67 2.11
C TYR A 181 -14.60 11.59 2.86
N PHE A 182 -14.12 10.34 2.83
CA PHE A 182 -14.85 9.19 3.36
C PHE A 182 -14.54 8.86 4.83
N GLN A 183 -13.32 9.15 5.30
CA GLN A 183 -12.79 8.69 6.61
C GLN A 183 -12.34 9.85 7.52
N GLY A 184 -12.32 11.10 7.04
CA GLY A 184 -12.06 12.29 7.86
C GLY A 184 -10.57 12.61 8.07
N THR A 185 -10.26 13.55 8.96
CA THR A 185 -8.92 14.17 9.07
C THR A 185 -7.91 13.40 9.93
N GLN A 186 -8.28 12.25 10.49
CA GLN A 186 -7.40 11.46 11.37
C GLN A 186 -6.07 11.09 10.70
N PHE A 187 -6.08 10.79 9.39
CA PHE A 187 -4.88 10.43 8.64
C PHE A 187 -3.89 11.60 8.41
N VAL A 188 -4.31 12.87 8.60
CA VAL A 188 -3.43 14.04 8.43
C VAL A 188 -2.20 13.98 9.33
N LEU A 189 -2.30 13.32 10.49
CA LEU A 189 -1.18 13.14 11.41
C LEU A 189 0.02 12.39 10.81
N ILE A 190 -0.12 11.76 9.63
CA ILE A 190 0.97 11.10 8.91
C ILE A 190 2.13 12.04 8.54
N VAL A 191 1.91 13.36 8.56
CA VAL A 191 2.97 14.36 8.36
C VAL A 191 3.98 14.41 9.51
N ILE A 192 3.54 14.09 10.74
CA ILE A 192 4.41 14.07 11.92
C ILE A 192 5.53 13.01 11.77
N PRO A 193 5.23 11.72 11.51
CA PRO A 193 6.27 10.72 11.33
C PRO A 193 7.19 11.00 10.15
N MET A 194 6.71 11.63 9.05
CA MET A 194 7.60 12.06 7.96
C MET A 194 8.72 12.97 8.47
N LEU A 195 8.39 13.96 9.31
CA LEU A 195 9.38 14.87 9.89
C LEU A 195 10.29 14.17 10.90
N LEU A 196 9.76 13.22 11.68
CA LEU A 196 10.54 12.43 12.65
C LEU A 196 11.58 11.51 12.00
N VAL A 197 11.41 11.14 10.74
CA VAL A 197 12.34 10.28 10.00
C VAL A 197 13.63 11.03 9.61
N ILE A 198 13.55 12.34 9.36
CA ILE A 198 14.69 13.19 8.98
C ILE A 198 15.92 12.96 9.89
N PRO A 199 15.83 13.13 11.23
CA PRO A 199 16.99 12.97 12.10
C PRO A 199 17.60 11.56 12.06
N ILE A 200 16.77 10.53 11.91
CA ILE A 200 17.23 9.13 11.88
C ILE A 200 17.97 8.83 10.60
N ALA A 201 17.37 9.22 9.47
CA ALA A 201 17.98 9.04 8.16
C ALA A 201 19.33 9.78 8.10
N VAL A 202 19.35 11.06 8.47
CA VAL A 202 20.54 11.94 8.39
C VAL A 202 21.65 11.55 9.37
N LYS A 203 21.32 11.06 10.57
CA LYS A 203 22.34 10.74 11.59
C LYS A 203 22.81 9.29 11.56
N ILE A 204 21.95 8.35 11.16
CA ILE A 204 22.24 6.91 11.26
C ILE A 204 22.49 6.32 9.87
N PHE A 205 21.50 6.29 9.00
CA PHE A 205 21.55 5.52 7.75
C PHE A 205 22.46 6.12 6.68
N TYR A 206 22.26 7.38 6.30
CA TYR A 206 23.03 7.98 5.21
C TYR A 206 24.54 8.12 5.49
N PRO A 207 24.99 8.43 6.71
CA PRO A 207 26.42 8.39 7.04
C PRO A 207 27.07 7.02 6.85
N ILE A 208 26.31 5.93 7.04
CA ILE A 208 26.78 4.56 6.81
C ILE A 208 26.98 4.34 5.31
N TYR A 209 25.97 4.65 4.49
CA TYR A 209 26.03 4.45 3.03
C TYR A 209 27.15 5.26 2.36
N PHE A 210 27.31 6.54 2.72
CA PHE A 210 28.35 7.40 2.15
C PHE A 210 29.77 6.99 2.56
N LYS A 211 29.97 6.47 3.79
CA LYS A 211 31.32 6.06 4.25
C LYS A 211 31.80 4.77 3.60
N MET A 212 30.88 3.91 3.18
CA MET A 212 31.19 2.63 2.56
C MET A 212 31.10 2.67 1.03
N GLU A 213 30.75 3.83 0.45
CA GLU A 213 30.63 4.03 -1.01
C GLU A 213 29.73 2.99 -1.69
N LEU A 214 28.66 2.58 -1.02
CA LEU A 214 27.79 1.50 -1.49
C LEU A 214 26.97 1.92 -2.71
N THR A 215 26.85 1.01 -3.66
CA THR A 215 25.99 1.19 -4.84
C THR A 215 24.55 0.77 -4.56
N SER A 216 24.37 -0.27 -3.73
CA SER A 216 23.09 -0.78 -3.25
C SER A 216 23.02 -0.71 -1.73
N CYS A 217 21.86 -0.32 -1.18
CA CYS A 217 21.64 -0.37 0.27
C CYS A 217 21.74 -1.81 0.82
N TYR A 218 21.42 -2.83 0.02
CA TYR A 218 21.49 -4.24 0.42
C TYR A 218 22.91 -4.78 0.50
N GLU A 219 23.88 -4.11 -0.14
CA GLU A 219 25.30 -4.43 0.00
C GLU A 219 25.76 -4.31 1.46
N PHE A 220 25.20 -3.36 2.22
CA PHE A 220 25.44 -3.25 3.66
C PHE A 220 25.06 -4.54 4.41
N LEU A 221 23.89 -5.11 4.12
CA LEU A 221 23.46 -6.37 4.74
C LEU A 221 24.39 -7.52 4.33
N GLY A 222 24.91 -7.49 3.10
CA GLY A 222 25.93 -8.42 2.62
C GLY A 222 27.24 -8.35 3.39
N ILE A 223 27.74 -7.13 3.64
CA ILE A 223 28.96 -6.91 4.43
C ILE A 223 28.74 -7.34 5.88
N ARG A 224 27.56 -7.05 6.46
CA ARG A 224 27.27 -7.32 7.88
C ARG A 224 26.97 -8.78 8.18
N PHE A 225 26.21 -9.46 7.32
CA PHE A 225 25.69 -10.79 7.58
C PHE A 225 26.07 -11.81 6.51
N GLY A 226 26.60 -11.41 5.36
CA GLY A 226 26.95 -12.34 4.28
C GLY A 226 25.95 -12.32 3.13
N LYS A 227 26.33 -13.04 2.08
CA LYS A 227 25.69 -13.03 0.76
C LYS A 227 24.21 -13.44 0.81
N GLU A 228 23.83 -14.33 1.73
CA GLU A 228 22.47 -14.84 1.86
C GLU A 228 21.47 -13.74 2.21
N ILE A 229 21.82 -12.85 3.15
CA ILE A 229 20.95 -11.74 3.54
C ILE A 229 20.90 -10.67 2.45
N ARG A 230 22.02 -10.43 1.74
CA ARG A 230 22.05 -9.51 0.60
C ARG A 230 21.06 -9.94 -0.48
N ILE A 231 21.09 -11.22 -0.87
CA ILE A 231 20.15 -11.78 -1.86
C ILE A 231 18.72 -11.71 -1.33
N MET A 232 18.49 -12.07 -0.07
CA MET A 232 17.15 -12.01 0.54
C MET A 232 16.58 -10.57 0.49
N GLY A 233 17.36 -9.57 0.89
CA GLY A 233 16.97 -8.16 0.82
C GLY A 233 16.67 -7.71 -0.61
N GLY A 234 17.53 -8.09 -1.57
CA GLY A 234 17.32 -7.79 -2.99
C GLY A 234 16.06 -8.44 -3.56
N VAL A 235 15.77 -9.71 -3.23
CA VAL A 235 14.55 -10.40 -3.66
C VAL A 235 13.29 -9.77 -3.05
N LEU A 236 13.32 -9.43 -1.75
CA LEU A 236 12.21 -8.73 -1.08
C LEU A 236 11.92 -7.38 -1.75
N TYR A 237 12.98 -6.63 -2.06
CA TYR A 237 12.84 -5.37 -2.79
C TYR A 237 12.23 -5.55 -4.18
N VAL A 238 12.71 -6.54 -4.93
CA VAL A 238 12.19 -6.83 -6.27
C VAL A 238 10.70 -7.13 -6.23
N ILE A 239 10.27 -8.01 -5.32
CA ILE A 239 8.86 -8.36 -5.16
C ILE A 239 8.05 -7.11 -4.78
N GLN A 240 8.47 -6.38 -3.75
CA GLN A 240 7.78 -5.18 -3.27
C GLN A 240 7.60 -4.14 -4.37
N MET A 241 8.68 -3.81 -5.10
CA MET A 241 8.66 -2.76 -6.11
C MET A 241 7.92 -3.18 -7.39
N CYS A 242 7.87 -4.48 -7.72
CA CYS A 242 7.04 -4.97 -8.83
C CYS A 242 5.54 -4.79 -8.55
N PHE A 243 5.09 -5.10 -7.34
CA PHE A 243 3.70 -4.83 -6.94
C PHE A 243 3.42 -3.33 -6.86
N TYR A 244 4.31 -2.56 -6.25
CA TYR A 244 4.14 -1.11 -6.12
C TYR A 244 4.03 -0.42 -7.48
N THR A 245 4.87 -0.78 -8.45
CA THR A 245 4.79 -0.22 -9.82
C THR A 245 3.50 -0.57 -10.55
N ALA A 246 2.98 -1.79 -10.35
CA ALA A 246 1.67 -2.19 -10.88
C ALA A 246 0.53 -1.31 -10.32
N VAL A 247 0.53 -1.06 -9.01
CA VAL A 247 -0.46 -0.18 -8.37
C VAL A 247 -0.29 1.27 -8.83
N ALA A 248 0.95 1.75 -8.95
CA ALA A 248 1.26 3.13 -9.30
C ALA A 248 0.82 3.54 -10.72
N VAL A 249 0.72 2.57 -11.64
CA VAL A 249 0.20 2.80 -13.00
C VAL A 249 -1.32 2.69 -13.07
N LEU A 250 -1.96 1.99 -12.14
CA LEU A 250 -3.42 1.87 -12.11
C LEU A 250 -4.11 3.22 -11.81
N ALA A 251 -3.58 3.99 -10.85
CA ALA A 251 -4.12 5.31 -10.49
C ALA A 251 -4.26 6.30 -11.68
N PRO A 252 -3.21 6.59 -12.49
CA PRO A 252 -3.36 7.43 -13.66
C PRO A 252 -4.23 6.81 -14.75
N ALA A 253 -4.29 5.48 -14.85
CA ALA A 253 -5.18 4.80 -15.80
C ALA A 253 -6.66 5.02 -15.44
N ILE A 254 -7.00 4.95 -14.16
CA ILE A 254 -8.34 5.26 -13.64
C ILE A 254 -8.70 6.71 -13.95
N ALA A 255 -7.79 7.65 -13.66
CA ALA A 255 -8.02 9.07 -13.95
C ALA A 255 -8.20 9.31 -15.45
N LEU A 256 -7.34 8.76 -16.31
CA LEU A 256 -7.44 8.90 -17.77
C LEU A 256 -8.74 8.29 -18.31
N SER A 257 -9.12 7.10 -17.83
CA SER A 257 -10.34 6.41 -18.24
C SER A 257 -11.58 7.26 -17.92
N LYS A 258 -11.63 7.88 -16.75
CA LYS A 258 -12.73 8.80 -16.40
C LYS A 258 -12.74 10.08 -17.22
N ALA A 259 -11.57 10.60 -17.56
CA ALA A 259 -11.45 11.84 -18.32
C ALA A 259 -11.74 11.70 -19.81
N THR A 260 -11.40 10.55 -20.38
CA THR A 260 -11.53 10.30 -21.83
C THR A 260 -12.69 9.37 -22.19
N GLY A 261 -13.25 8.65 -21.21
CA GLY A 261 -14.22 7.58 -21.44
C GLY A 261 -13.61 6.30 -22.02
N LEU A 262 -12.27 6.19 -22.10
CA LEU A 262 -11.60 4.96 -22.54
C LEU A 262 -11.83 3.82 -21.55
N ASP A 263 -11.83 2.59 -22.06
CA ASP A 263 -11.72 1.40 -21.22
C ASP A 263 -10.43 1.45 -20.37
N THR A 264 -10.55 1.12 -19.08
CA THR A 264 -9.43 1.19 -18.13
C THR A 264 -8.25 0.33 -18.57
N LYS A 265 -8.49 -0.84 -19.18
CA LYS A 265 -7.43 -1.75 -19.61
C LYS A 265 -6.64 -1.15 -20.78
N ILE A 266 -7.32 -0.47 -21.71
CA ILE A 266 -6.66 0.24 -22.81
C ILE A 266 -5.81 1.39 -22.25
N ALA A 267 -6.33 2.14 -21.28
CA ALA A 267 -5.58 3.20 -20.61
C ALA A 267 -4.31 2.66 -19.92
N VAL A 268 -4.41 1.54 -19.18
CA VAL A 268 -3.26 0.86 -18.56
C VAL A 268 -2.20 0.49 -19.60
N VAL A 269 -2.59 -0.13 -20.72
CA VAL A 269 -1.66 -0.54 -21.79
C VAL A 269 -0.91 0.67 -22.36
N LEU A 270 -1.61 1.76 -22.66
CA LEU A 270 -1.01 2.98 -23.19
C LEU A 270 0.01 3.59 -22.23
N ILE A 271 -0.33 3.66 -20.94
CA ILE A 271 0.56 4.22 -19.92
C ILE A 271 1.81 3.36 -19.77
N TYR A 272 1.64 2.03 -19.71
CA TYR A 272 2.77 1.12 -19.61
C TYR A 272 3.73 1.23 -20.80
N LEU A 273 3.20 1.33 -22.02
CA LEU A 273 4.02 1.51 -23.22
C LEU A 273 4.90 2.76 -23.08
N VAL A 274 4.33 3.88 -22.65
CA VAL A 274 5.05 5.14 -22.46
C VAL A 274 6.06 5.04 -21.30
N CYS A 275 5.65 4.56 -20.13
CA CYS A 275 6.49 4.46 -18.94
C CYS A 275 7.69 3.52 -19.14
N ILE A 276 7.46 2.34 -19.73
CA ILE A 276 8.51 1.36 -19.99
C ILE A 276 9.50 1.90 -21.02
N PHE A 277 9.00 2.46 -22.13
CA PHE A 277 9.87 3.00 -23.17
C PHE A 277 10.75 4.13 -22.61
N TYR A 278 10.15 5.05 -21.87
CA TYR A 278 10.85 6.16 -21.21
C TYR A 278 11.91 5.68 -20.20
N SER A 279 11.54 4.78 -19.28
CA SER A 279 12.46 4.29 -18.25
C SER A 279 13.62 3.47 -18.81
N SER A 280 13.36 2.65 -19.84
CA SER A 280 14.39 1.79 -20.43
C SER A 280 15.51 2.57 -21.14
N GLN A 281 15.27 3.81 -21.58
CA GLN A 281 16.24 4.56 -22.37
C GLN A 281 17.09 5.57 -21.58
N GLY A 282 16.57 6.10 -20.47
CA GLY A 282 17.09 7.32 -19.86
C GLY A 282 18.27 7.20 -18.87
N GLY A 283 18.42 6.07 -18.17
CA GLY A 283 19.36 5.96 -17.04
C GLY A 283 19.12 7.00 -15.92
N MET A 284 19.89 6.95 -14.84
CA MET A 284 19.59 7.77 -13.65
C MET A 284 19.64 9.30 -13.94
N LYS A 285 20.57 9.76 -14.79
CA LYS A 285 20.66 11.18 -15.18
C LYS A 285 19.43 11.70 -15.91
N ALA A 286 18.88 10.95 -16.86
CA ALA A 286 17.66 11.41 -17.54
C ALA A 286 16.45 11.33 -16.62
N VAL A 287 16.35 10.28 -15.80
CA VAL A 287 15.26 10.10 -14.83
C VAL A 287 15.18 11.31 -13.90
N VAL A 288 16.29 11.72 -13.28
CA VAL A 288 16.30 12.86 -12.35
C VAL A 288 15.90 14.19 -13.01
N ILE A 289 16.31 14.43 -14.27
CA ILE A 289 15.96 15.66 -14.99
C ILE A 289 14.49 15.67 -15.42
N ALA A 290 13.98 14.55 -15.93
CA ALA A 290 12.56 14.46 -16.28
C ALA A 290 11.67 14.49 -15.03
N ASP A 291 12.07 13.88 -13.93
CA ASP A 291 11.39 14.02 -12.64
C ASP A 291 11.31 15.48 -12.19
N THR A 292 12.35 16.28 -12.47
CA THR A 292 12.36 17.72 -12.14
C THR A 292 11.31 18.49 -12.94
N PHE A 293 11.20 18.20 -14.25
CA PHE A 293 10.14 18.77 -15.09
C PHE A 293 8.75 18.32 -14.61
N GLN A 294 8.60 17.03 -14.30
CA GLN A 294 7.36 16.44 -13.81
C GLN A 294 6.94 17.00 -12.44
N ALA A 295 7.90 17.28 -11.55
CA ALA A 295 7.65 17.97 -10.28
C ALA A 295 7.01 19.35 -10.49
N ALA A 296 7.49 20.10 -11.49
CA ALA A 296 6.94 21.41 -11.81
C ALA A 296 5.51 21.30 -12.37
N VAL A 297 5.26 20.36 -13.28
CA VAL A 297 3.91 20.12 -13.83
C VAL A 297 2.93 19.72 -12.72
N LEU A 298 3.34 18.80 -11.85
CA LEU A 298 2.56 18.39 -10.68
C LEU A 298 2.27 19.57 -9.75
N GLY A 299 3.29 20.37 -9.41
CA GLY A 299 3.12 21.55 -8.55
C GLY A 299 2.14 22.56 -9.13
N ILE A 300 2.24 22.86 -10.43
CA ILE A 300 1.30 23.75 -11.14
C ILE A 300 -0.11 23.18 -11.09
N SER A 301 -0.28 21.88 -11.34
CA SER A 301 -1.59 21.23 -11.33
C SER A 301 -2.27 21.31 -9.95
N LEU A 302 -1.52 21.07 -8.87
CA LEU A 302 -2.03 21.12 -7.50
C LEU A 302 -2.48 22.53 -7.10
N VAL A 303 -1.63 23.53 -7.36
CA VAL A 303 -1.95 24.93 -7.04
C VAL A 303 -3.18 25.39 -7.81
N LEU A 304 -3.30 24.99 -9.08
CA LEU A 304 -4.44 25.36 -9.92
C LEU A 304 -5.75 24.74 -9.44
N VAL A 305 -5.74 23.44 -9.09
CA VAL A 305 -6.92 22.74 -8.55
C VAL A 305 -7.39 23.39 -7.25
N ILE A 306 -6.47 23.72 -6.34
CA ILE A 306 -6.81 24.38 -5.07
C ILE A 306 -7.35 25.79 -5.33
N ALA A 307 -6.71 26.58 -6.19
CA ALA A 307 -7.13 27.94 -6.48
C ALA A 307 -8.54 27.99 -7.08
N LEU A 308 -8.83 27.11 -8.05
CA LEU A 308 -10.15 27.01 -8.67
C LEU A 308 -11.18 26.43 -7.69
N GLY A 309 -10.80 25.45 -6.88
CA GLY A 309 -11.70 24.85 -5.92
C GLY A 309 -12.11 25.82 -4.81
N CYS A 310 -11.21 26.69 -4.33
CA CYS A 310 -11.59 27.79 -3.44
C CYS A 310 -12.55 28.81 -4.09
N PHE A 311 -12.58 28.90 -5.42
CA PHE A 311 -13.48 29.80 -6.15
C PHE A 311 -14.86 29.16 -6.41
N TYR A 312 -14.90 27.88 -6.77
CA TYR A 312 -16.13 27.17 -7.17
C TYR A 312 -16.78 26.36 -6.04
N SER A 313 -16.00 25.89 -5.07
CA SER A 313 -16.45 24.97 -4.02
C SER A 313 -16.46 25.60 -2.64
N GLY A 314 -16.39 26.93 -2.55
CA GLY A 314 -16.51 27.68 -1.31
C GLY A 314 -15.19 28.18 -0.75
N THR A 315 -15.29 29.15 0.16
CA THR A 315 -14.13 29.73 0.84
C THR A 315 -13.53 28.74 1.84
N PRO A 316 -12.26 28.90 2.25
CA PRO A 316 -11.65 28.01 3.25
C PRO A 316 -12.49 27.91 4.55
N GLU A 317 -13.12 28.99 4.98
CA GLU A 317 -13.98 29.01 6.17
C GLU A 317 -15.21 28.10 6.00
N GLU A 318 -15.89 28.19 4.87
CA GLU A 318 -17.03 27.33 4.53
C GLU A 318 -16.62 25.86 4.47
N ILE A 319 -15.48 25.56 3.84
CA ILE A 319 -14.95 24.20 3.71
C ILE A 319 -14.70 23.57 5.08
N PHE A 320 -14.05 24.30 6.00
CA PHE A 320 -13.79 23.79 7.35
C PHE A 320 -15.06 23.69 8.19
N THR A 321 -16.02 24.60 8.01
CA THR A 321 -17.30 24.57 8.73
C THR A 321 -18.13 23.37 8.30
N ALA A 322 -18.31 23.16 6.99
CA ALA A 322 -19.03 22.00 6.47
C ALA A 322 -18.36 20.68 6.88
N ALA A 323 -17.03 20.62 6.84
CA ALA A 323 -16.29 19.45 7.31
C ALA A 323 -16.51 19.18 8.82
N ALA A 324 -16.61 20.22 9.64
CA ALA A 324 -16.92 20.09 11.07
C ALA A 324 -18.35 19.58 11.29
N ASP A 325 -19.33 20.15 10.58
CA ASP A 325 -20.73 19.72 10.63
C ASP A 325 -20.90 18.26 10.16
N GLY A 326 -20.13 17.88 9.14
CA GLY A 326 -20.01 16.51 8.65
C GLY A 326 -19.28 15.55 9.59
N LYS A 327 -18.74 15.99 10.73
CA LYS A 327 -17.87 15.20 11.62
C LYS A 327 -16.59 14.67 10.97
N ARG A 328 -16.13 15.27 9.86
CA ARG A 328 -14.84 14.91 9.22
C ARG A 328 -13.65 15.45 10.00
N ILE A 329 -13.84 16.52 10.76
CA ILE A 329 -12.78 17.14 11.56
C ILE A 329 -12.61 16.37 12.88
N GLU A 330 -11.71 15.39 12.87
CA GLU A 330 -11.24 14.70 14.07
C GLU A 330 -9.75 14.42 13.94
N PHE A 331 -8.91 15.36 14.35
CA PHE A 331 -7.46 15.20 14.24
C PHE A 331 -6.89 14.22 15.27
N PHE A 332 -7.42 14.22 16.48
CA PHE A 332 -6.80 13.56 17.62
C PHE A 332 -7.67 12.45 18.21
N ASN A 333 -7.69 11.31 17.55
CA ASN A 333 -8.29 10.09 18.10
C ASN A 333 -7.24 9.31 18.93
N PHE A 334 -7.34 9.40 20.26
CA PHE A 334 -6.39 8.76 21.19
C PHE A 334 -6.77 7.32 21.59
N ASN A 335 -7.70 6.68 20.89
CA ASN A 335 -8.07 5.30 21.14
C ASN A 335 -6.85 4.37 21.04
N MET A 336 -6.62 3.59 22.10
CA MET A 336 -5.48 2.67 22.21
C MET A 336 -5.75 1.30 21.58
N ASP A 337 -6.95 1.07 21.06
CA ASP A 337 -7.30 -0.17 20.38
C ASP A 337 -6.55 -0.25 19.04
N PRO A 338 -5.66 -1.24 18.84
CA PRO A 338 -4.87 -1.34 17.61
C PRO A 338 -5.71 -1.76 16.38
N THR A 339 -6.98 -2.13 16.57
CA THR A 339 -7.93 -2.44 15.48
C THR A 339 -8.57 -1.20 14.86
N THR A 340 -8.45 -0.02 15.50
CA THR A 340 -8.97 1.22 14.91
C THR A 340 -8.17 1.58 13.66
N ARG A 341 -8.86 1.82 12.53
CA ARG A 341 -8.26 2.14 11.22
C ARG A 341 -7.18 3.22 11.35
N HIS A 342 -7.54 4.39 11.89
CA HIS A 342 -6.60 5.47 12.18
C HIS A 342 -6.79 5.97 13.61
N SER A 343 -5.70 5.94 14.38
CA SER A 343 -5.58 6.62 15.66
C SER A 343 -4.27 7.38 15.69
N VAL A 344 -4.10 8.30 16.63
CA VAL A 344 -2.84 9.01 16.84
C VAL A 344 -1.69 8.01 16.94
N TRP A 345 -1.90 6.89 17.64
CA TRP A 345 -0.91 5.84 17.82
C TRP A 345 -0.60 5.10 16.52
N SER A 346 -1.62 4.63 15.79
CA SER A 346 -1.40 3.85 14.57
C SER A 346 -0.75 4.69 13.47
N VAL A 347 -1.20 5.94 13.30
CA VAL A 347 -0.69 6.83 12.26
C VAL A 347 0.71 7.34 12.60
N VAL A 348 0.97 7.79 13.83
CA VAL A 348 2.30 8.33 14.20
C VAL A 348 3.34 7.23 14.37
N ILE A 349 3.05 6.18 15.13
CA ILE A 349 4.03 5.11 15.39
C ILE A 349 4.14 4.22 14.16
N GLY A 350 3.03 3.70 13.63
CA GLY A 350 3.03 2.87 12.43
C GLY A 350 3.60 3.61 11.21
N GLY A 351 3.19 4.87 11.03
CA GLY A 351 3.71 5.76 9.99
C GLY A 351 5.20 6.04 10.13
N PHE A 352 5.75 6.11 11.35
CA PHE A 352 7.18 6.31 11.54
C PHE A 352 8.00 5.12 11.03
N PHE A 353 7.59 3.88 11.32
CA PHE A 353 8.25 2.68 10.77
C PHE A 353 8.09 2.60 9.25
N TYR A 354 6.90 2.94 8.74
CA TYR A 354 6.62 2.99 7.30
C TYR A 354 7.55 3.97 6.57
N TRP A 355 7.58 5.23 6.98
CA TRP A 355 8.40 6.27 6.35
C TRP A 355 9.89 6.03 6.55
N THR A 356 10.30 5.46 7.69
CA THR A 356 11.70 5.04 7.89
C THR A 356 12.08 3.96 6.87
N SER A 357 11.22 2.98 6.63
CA SER A 357 11.47 1.95 5.61
C SER A 357 11.62 2.58 4.22
N LEU A 358 10.71 3.49 3.85
CA LEU A 358 10.75 4.18 2.56
C LEU A 358 12.01 5.04 2.38
N PHE A 359 12.37 5.90 3.33
CA PHE A 359 13.51 6.80 3.10
C PHE A 359 14.88 6.18 3.40
N CYS A 360 14.95 5.19 4.31
CA CYS A 360 16.23 4.66 4.76
C CYS A 360 16.63 3.34 4.10
N THR A 361 15.66 2.53 3.67
CA THR A 361 15.92 1.16 3.16
C THR A 361 15.48 0.92 1.72
N ASN A 362 14.70 1.84 1.14
CA ASN A 362 14.30 1.76 -0.26
C ASN A 362 15.46 2.17 -1.18
N GLN A 363 15.84 1.29 -2.11
CA GLN A 363 16.94 1.56 -3.02
C GLN A 363 16.68 2.79 -3.91
N ALA A 364 15.44 3.04 -4.39
CA ALA A 364 15.16 4.18 -5.25
C ALA A 364 15.59 5.53 -4.62
N SER A 365 15.38 5.67 -3.31
CA SER A 365 15.69 6.87 -2.54
C SER A 365 17.16 6.94 -2.17
N VAL A 366 17.72 5.82 -1.70
CA VAL A 366 19.13 5.74 -1.34
C VAL A 366 20.00 6.02 -2.57
N GLN A 367 19.67 5.43 -3.72
CA GLN A 367 20.39 5.60 -4.98
C GLN A 367 20.41 7.07 -5.45
N LYS A 368 19.27 7.77 -5.38
CA LYS A 368 19.18 9.20 -5.72
C LYS A 368 20.00 10.08 -4.78
N CYS A 369 20.06 9.76 -3.49
CA CYS A 369 20.92 10.50 -2.57
C CYS A 369 22.40 10.23 -2.80
N MET A 370 22.78 8.99 -3.15
CA MET A 370 24.17 8.60 -3.41
C MET A 370 24.74 9.18 -4.72
N SER A 371 23.91 9.74 -5.61
CA SER A 371 24.36 10.46 -6.81
C SER A 371 24.96 11.85 -6.51
N LEU A 372 24.78 12.36 -5.28
CA LEU A 372 25.29 13.65 -4.85
C LEU A 372 26.76 13.55 -4.43
N LYS A 373 27.51 14.63 -4.70
CA LYS A 373 28.97 14.70 -4.43
C LYS A 373 29.37 14.56 -2.96
N SER A 374 28.46 14.79 -2.03
CA SER A 374 28.80 14.86 -0.61
C SER A 374 27.62 14.49 0.29
N LEU A 375 27.94 13.82 1.40
CA LEU A 375 27.01 13.55 2.48
C LEU A 375 26.32 14.82 3.01
N LYS A 376 27.01 15.98 3.04
CA LYS A 376 26.37 17.24 3.46
C LYS A 376 25.23 17.64 2.54
N LEU A 377 25.44 17.53 1.23
CA LEU A 377 24.43 17.83 0.22
C LEU A 377 23.27 16.83 0.29
N ALA A 378 23.56 15.54 0.48
CA ALA A 378 22.52 14.51 0.60
C ALA A 378 21.61 14.72 1.82
N LYS A 379 22.16 15.15 2.96
CA LYS A 379 21.39 15.50 4.16
C LYS A 379 20.43 16.67 3.92
N VAL A 380 20.92 17.70 3.23
CA VAL A 380 20.12 18.88 2.88
C VAL A 380 19.05 18.51 1.86
N ALA A 381 19.40 17.75 0.82
CA ALA A 381 18.47 17.27 -0.19
C ALA A 381 17.34 16.43 0.42
N LEU A 382 17.67 15.50 1.31
CA LEU A 382 16.67 14.65 1.99
C LEU A 382 15.72 15.48 2.86
N GLY A 383 16.24 16.45 3.62
CA GLY A 383 15.43 17.33 4.45
C GLY A 383 14.43 18.15 3.64
N PHE A 384 14.90 18.78 2.55
CA PHE A 384 14.01 19.52 1.64
C PHE A 384 13.05 18.61 0.89
N ALA A 385 13.44 17.38 0.55
CA ALA A 385 12.56 16.45 -0.14
C ALA A 385 11.39 16.01 0.74
N ILE A 386 11.67 15.66 2.00
CA ILE A 386 10.63 15.33 2.98
C ILE A 386 9.73 16.54 3.27
N LEU A 387 10.30 17.75 3.36
CA LEU A 387 9.51 18.97 3.53
C LEU A 387 8.58 19.22 2.33
N GLY A 388 9.08 19.03 1.10
CA GLY A 388 8.26 19.13 -0.11
C GLY A 388 7.14 18.10 -0.15
N LEU A 389 7.42 16.87 0.30
CA LEU A 389 6.42 15.80 0.43
C LEU A 389 5.31 16.19 1.43
N VAL A 390 5.68 16.75 2.59
CA VAL A 390 4.73 17.22 3.60
C VAL A 390 3.81 18.30 3.02
N VAL A 391 4.35 19.28 2.28
CA VAL A 391 3.55 20.34 1.65
C VAL A 391 2.53 19.76 0.69
N VAL A 392 2.94 18.83 -0.17
CA VAL A 392 2.03 18.20 -1.14
C VAL A 392 0.96 17.35 -0.46
N PHE A 393 1.28 16.64 0.62
CA PHE A 393 0.28 15.89 1.39
C PHE A 393 -0.76 16.80 2.02
N LEU A 394 -0.35 17.94 2.60
CA LEU A 394 -1.29 18.92 3.15
C LEU A 394 -2.21 19.50 2.08
N PHE A 395 -1.69 19.77 0.88
CA PHE A 395 -2.51 20.19 -0.27
C PHE A 395 -3.51 19.13 -0.70
N ASN A 396 -3.11 17.85 -0.73
CA ASN A 396 -4.03 16.76 -1.06
C ASN A 396 -5.12 16.60 0.02
N PHE A 397 -4.77 16.73 1.30
CA PHE A 397 -5.76 16.65 2.38
C PHE A 397 -6.76 17.80 2.32
N TYR A 398 -6.29 19.03 2.07
CA TYR A 398 -7.16 20.17 1.85
C TYR A 398 -8.09 19.97 0.65
N THR A 399 -7.56 19.43 -0.46
CA THR A 399 -8.34 19.10 -1.65
C THR A 399 -9.48 18.12 -1.33
N GLY A 400 -9.25 17.13 -0.46
CA GLY A 400 -10.30 16.20 -0.04
C GLY A 400 -11.45 16.86 0.73
N LEU A 401 -11.14 17.78 1.66
CA LEU A 401 -12.16 18.55 2.38
C LEU A 401 -12.94 19.50 1.45
N MET A 402 -12.23 20.10 0.49
CA MET A 402 -12.83 20.96 -0.52
C MET A 402 -13.83 20.18 -1.41
N VAL A 403 -13.46 18.98 -1.86
CA VAL A 403 -14.38 18.10 -2.60
C VAL A 403 -15.56 17.66 -1.73
N TYR A 404 -15.34 17.46 -0.42
CA TYR A 404 -16.43 17.20 0.51
C TYR A 404 -17.44 18.34 0.59
N ASN A 405 -16.99 19.58 0.72
CA ASN A 405 -17.88 20.73 0.75
C ASN A 405 -18.74 20.83 -0.53
N HIS A 406 -18.17 20.49 -1.69
CA HIS A 406 -18.90 20.51 -2.96
C HIS A 406 -19.98 19.42 -3.07
N TYR A 407 -19.74 18.23 -2.52
CA TYR A 407 -20.64 17.08 -2.62
C TYR A 407 -21.31 16.70 -1.29
N VAL A 408 -21.43 17.64 -0.35
CA VAL A 408 -22.02 17.36 0.97
C VAL A 408 -23.47 16.88 0.88
N GLU A 409 -24.23 17.43 -0.08
CA GLU A 409 -25.66 17.15 -0.26
C GLU A 409 -25.97 15.97 -1.20
N CYS A 410 -25.04 15.67 -2.12
CA CYS A 410 -25.20 14.65 -3.14
C CYS A 410 -23.87 13.93 -3.37
N ASP A 411 -23.66 12.85 -2.61
CA ASP A 411 -22.45 12.06 -2.71
C ASP A 411 -22.37 11.30 -4.07
N PRO A 412 -21.27 11.42 -4.82
CA PRO A 412 -21.13 10.79 -6.13
C PRO A 412 -20.99 9.27 -6.07
N LEU A 413 -20.57 8.69 -4.94
CA LEU A 413 -20.41 7.23 -4.79
C LEU A 413 -21.76 6.55 -4.55
N LEU A 414 -22.56 7.06 -3.61
CA LEU A 414 -23.88 6.56 -3.26
C LEU A 414 -24.92 6.85 -4.35
N SER A 415 -24.74 7.92 -5.11
CA SER A 415 -25.53 8.18 -6.32
C SER A 415 -25.05 7.37 -7.54
N GLU A 416 -24.10 6.44 -7.36
CA GLU A 416 -23.58 5.53 -8.40
C GLU A 416 -23.01 6.25 -9.64
N ARG A 417 -22.58 7.52 -9.49
CA ARG A 417 -21.86 8.29 -10.52
C ARG A 417 -20.40 7.84 -10.62
N ILE A 418 -19.81 7.41 -9.51
CA ILE A 418 -18.50 6.76 -9.44
C ILE A 418 -18.64 5.34 -8.88
N THR A 419 -17.74 4.45 -9.28
CA THR A 419 -17.77 3.04 -8.85
C THR A 419 -16.74 2.73 -7.76
N ALA A 420 -15.78 3.63 -7.55
CA ALA A 420 -14.66 3.44 -6.63
C ALA A 420 -14.21 4.77 -6.03
N ASN A 421 -13.70 4.73 -4.80
CA ASN A 421 -13.29 5.92 -4.04
C ASN A 421 -12.19 6.73 -4.77
N ASP A 422 -11.26 6.06 -5.43
CA ASP A 422 -10.13 6.69 -6.15
C ASP A 422 -10.57 7.47 -7.40
N GLN A 423 -11.84 7.33 -7.84
CA GLN A 423 -12.42 8.07 -8.96
C GLN A 423 -13.02 9.41 -8.55
N LEU A 424 -13.10 9.71 -7.25
CA LEU A 424 -13.75 10.91 -6.73
C LEU A 424 -13.12 12.21 -7.26
N LEU A 425 -11.81 12.37 -7.10
CA LEU A 425 -11.13 13.60 -7.51
C LEU A 425 -11.12 13.81 -9.04
N PRO A 426 -10.85 12.79 -9.89
CA PRO A 426 -10.99 12.94 -11.33
C PRO A 426 -12.41 13.36 -11.71
N TYR A 427 -13.43 12.71 -11.14
CA TYR A 427 -14.83 13.04 -11.39
C TYR A 427 -15.15 14.51 -11.04
N TYR A 428 -14.72 14.97 -9.86
CA TYR A 428 -14.86 16.37 -9.45
C TYR A 428 -14.28 17.33 -10.49
N ILE A 429 -13.04 17.11 -10.92
CA ILE A 429 -12.35 18.06 -11.82
C ILE A 429 -13.00 18.09 -13.20
N ILE A 430 -13.38 16.93 -13.73
CA ILE A 430 -13.97 16.81 -15.06
C ILE A 430 -15.38 17.43 -15.07
N ASN A 431 -16.18 17.18 -14.03
CA ASN A 431 -17.57 17.61 -13.96
C ASN A 431 -17.70 19.09 -13.54
N THR A 432 -16.92 19.54 -12.57
CA THR A 432 -17.03 20.90 -12.02
C THR A 432 -16.35 21.94 -12.91
N TYR A 433 -15.28 21.59 -13.62
CA TYR A 433 -14.53 22.51 -14.48
C TYR A 433 -14.75 22.29 -15.98
N GLU A 434 -15.83 21.64 -16.37
CA GLU A 434 -16.15 21.34 -17.77
C GLU A 434 -16.12 22.59 -18.68
N HIS A 435 -16.51 23.75 -18.16
CA HIS A 435 -16.54 25.01 -18.90
C HIS A 435 -15.16 25.65 -19.10
N ILE A 436 -14.12 25.21 -18.38
CA ILE A 436 -12.78 25.77 -18.44
C ILE A 436 -11.85 24.80 -19.17
N TYR A 437 -11.53 25.14 -20.42
CA TYR A 437 -10.61 24.36 -21.23
C TYR A 437 -9.23 24.23 -20.56
N SER A 438 -8.57 23.08 -20.74
CA SER A 438 -7.20 22.77 -20.27
C SER A 438 -7.06 22.41 -18.79
N ILE A 439 -8.01 22.70 -17.92
CA ILE A 439 -7.87 22.38 -16.46
C ILE A 439 -7.82 20.87 -16.24
N ALA A 440 -8.74 20.13 -16.86
CA ALA A 440 -8.76 18.69 -16.78
C ALA A 440 -7.48 18.08 -17.38
N GLY A 441 -6.99 18.62 -18.50
CA GLY A 441 -5.72 18.23 -19.12
C GLY A 441 -4.50 18.49 -18.22
N ILE A 442 -4.42 19.66 -17.58
CA ILE A 442 -3.34 20.01 -16.64
C ILE A 442 -3.36 19.09 -15.43
N PHE A 443 -4.54 18.80 -14.87
CA PHE A 443 -4.67 17.88 -13.74
C PHE A 443 -4.23 16.45 -14.10
N VAL A 444 -4.75 15.91 -15.19
CA VAL A 444 -4.36 14.56 -15.64
C VAL A 444 -2.88 14.52 -16.01
N ALA A 445 -2.32 15.58 -16.62
CA ALA A 445 -0.88 15.70 -16.82
C ALA A 445 -0.10 15.70 -15.51
N GLY A 446 -0.60 16.33 -14.44
CA GLY A 446 -0.02 16.27 -13.10
C GLY A 446 -0.01 14.86 -12.50
N ILE A 447 -1.11 14.12 -12.61
CA ILE A 447 -1.19 12.71 -12.16
C ILE A 447 -0.19 11.85 -12.93
N PHE A 448 -0.14 12.02 -14.27
CA PHE A 448 0.80 11.28 -15.09
C PHE A 448 2.24 11.62 -14.75
N ALA A 449 2.55 12.90 -14.53
CA ALA A 449 3.88 13.33 -14.11
C ALA A 449 4.31 12.67 -12.80
N ALA A 450 3.41 12.57 -11.81
CA ALA A 450 3.65 11.86 -10.56
C ALA A 450 3.91 10.35 -10.76
N SER A 451 3.11 9.69 -11.60
CA SER A 451 3.25 8.25 -11.86
C SER A 451 4.50 7.92 -12.68
N LEU A 452 4.77 8.66 -13.77
CA LEU A 452 5.92 8.42 -14.66
C LEU A 452 7.25 8.48 -13.89
N GLY A 453 7.45 9.51 -13.06
CA GLY A 453 8.68 9.66 -12.29
C GLY A 453 8.85 8.55 -11.24
N THR A 454 7.77 8.17 -10.56
CA THR A 454 7.76 7.06 -9.59
C THR A 454 8.13 5.74 -10.27
N VAL A 455 7.46 5.38 -11.37
CA VAL A 455 7.68 4.12 -12.09
C VAL A 455 9.08 4.08 -12.69
N ALA A 456 9.56 5.17 -13.27
CA ALA A 456 10.91 5.19 -13.85
C ALA A 456 12.01 5.06 -12.78
N SER A 457 11.85 5.71 -11.63
CA SER A 457 12.73 5.56 -10.47
C SER A 457 12.71 4.11 -9.93
N ALA A 458 11.53 3.50 -9.84
CA ALA A 458 11.35 2.12 -9.42
C ALA A 458 12.02 1.12 -10.38
N LEU A 459 11.79 1.25 -11.69
CA LEU A 459 12.40 0.36 -12.70
C LEU A 459 13.92 0.53 -12.77
N ASN A 460 14.44 1.75 -12.61
CA ASN A 460 15.89 1.99 -12.56
C ASN A 460 16.53 1.35 -11.32
N SER A 461 15.89 1.48 -10.16
CA SER A 461 16.39 0.87 -8.92
C SER A 461 16.25 -0.66 -8.91
N LEU A 462 15.16 -1.21 -9.44
CA LEU A 462 14.97 -2.65 -9.68
C LEU A 462 16.10 -3.22 -10.55
N SER A 463 16.43 -2.50 -11.62
CA SER A 463 17.54 -2.85 -12.51
C SER A 463 18.88 -2.83 -11.78
N ALA A 464 19.15 -1.80 -10.97
CA ALA A 464 20.37 -1.69 -10.17
C ALA A 464 20.52 -2.84 -9.15
N VAL A 465 19.48 -3.11 -8.36
CA VAL A 465 19.48 -4.21 -7.37
C VAL A 465 19.67 -5.57 -8.06
N THR A 466 19.03 -5.77 -9.20
CA THR A 466 19.14 -7.05 -9.91
C THR A 466 20.54 -7.25 -10.48
N CYS A 467 21.14 -6.22 -11.07
CA CYS A 467 22.49 -6.29 -11.60
C CYS A 467 23.53 -6.51 -10.50
N GLU A 468 23.51 -5.69 -9.44
CA GLU A 468 24.56 -5.72 -8.41
C GLU A 468 24.34 -6.83 -7.36
N ASP A 469 23.12 -6.98 -6.85
CA ASP A 469 22.83 -7.87 -5.73
C ASP A 469 22.48 -9.30 -6.18
N LEU A 470 21.72 -9.46 -7.27
CA LEU A 470 21.26 -10.78 -7.72
C LEU A 470 22.21 -11.41 -8.75
N LEU A 471 22.60 -10.68 -9.80
CA LEU A 471 23.47 -11.23 -10.85
C LEU A 471 24.94 -11.29 -10.42
N VAL A 472 25.52 -10.15 -10.06
CA VAL A 472 26.95 -10.05 -9.72
C VAL A 472 27.21 -10.72 -8.37
N SER A 473 26.52 -10.29 -7.30
CA SER A 473 26.76 -10.88 -5.98
C SER A 473 26.12 -12.26 -5.84
N GLY A 474 24.86 -12.45 -6.27
CA GLY A 474 24.11 -13.69 -6.13
C GLY A 474 24.60 -14.84 -7.02
N LEU A 475 24.58 -14.65 -8.33
CA LEU A 475 24.91 -15.67 -9.33
C LEU A 475 26.40 -15.65 -9.75
N ASN A 476 27.22 -14.75 -9.20
CA ASN A 476 28.64 -14.58 -9.55
C ASN A 476 28.85 -14.31 -11.07
N VAL A 477 27.88 -13.68 -11.73
CA VAL A 477 27.97 -13.35 -13.15
C VAL A 477 28.88 -12.14 -13.32
N LYS A 478 29.97 -12.31 -14.07
CA LYS A 478 30.86 -11.19 -14.42
C LYS A 478 30.27 -10.39 -15.57
N ILE A 479 29.64 -9.26 -15.24
CA ILE A 479 29.15 -8.30 -16.24
C ILE A 479 30.33 -7.43 -16.68
N SER A 480 30.66 -7.45 -17.99
CA SER A 480 31.69 -6.54 -18.52
C SER A 480 31.23 -5.09 -18.34
N PRO A 481 32.09 -4.16 -17.89
CA PRO A 481 31.73 -2.76 -17.64
C PRO A 481 31.01 -2.10 -18.84
N ASP A 482 31.46 -2.41 -20.05
CA ASP A 482 30.92 -1.86 -21.31
C ASP A 482 29.52 -2.37 -21.66
N LYS A 483 29.09 -3.49 -21.06
CA LYS A 483 27.77 -4.10 -21.29
C LYS A 483 26.79 -3.81 -20.15
N GLY A 484 27.23 -3.23 -19.04
CA GLY A 484 26.39 -2.99 -17.86
C GLY A 484 25.13 -2.19 -18.18
N ALA A 485 25.25 -1.12 -18.96
CA ALA A 485 24.10 -0.34 -19.42
C ALA A 485 23.10 -1.18 -20.23
N LEU A 486 23.57 -2.07 -21.12
CA LEU A 486 22.70 -2.94 -21.91
C LEU A 486 21.89 -3.88 -21.01
N TYR A 487 22.55 -4.54 -20.05
CA TYR A 487 21.88 -5.39 -19.07
C TYR A 487 20.85 -4.61 -18.25
N ALA A 488 21.21 -3.40 -17.80
CA ALA A 488 20.32 -2.57 -17.03
C ALA A 488 19.05 -2.16 -17.81
N LYS A 489 19.19 -1.88 -19.11
CA LYS A 489 18.06 -1.58 -20.00
C LYS A 489 17.12 -2.77 -20.17
N TRP A 490 17.67 -3.96 -20.43
CA TRP A 490 16.88 -5.18 -20.57
C TRP A 490 16.18 -5.59 -19.27
N MET A 491 16.84 -5.41 -18.12
CA MET A 491 16.22 -5.65 -16.82
C MET A 491 15.08 -4.67 -16.55
N SER A 492 15.26 -3.38 -16.82
CA SER A 492 14.19 -2.38 -16.71
C SER A 492 12.99 -2.74 -17.59
N LEU A 493 13.23 -3.14 -18.85
CA LEU A 493 12.18 -3.62 -19.75
C LEU A 493 11.46 -4.85 -19.19
N GLY A 494 12.21 -5.84 -18.71
CA GLY A 494 11.67 -7.08 -18.14
C GLY A 494 10.77 -6.84 -16.93
N TYR A 495 11.19 -5.99 -15.99
CA TYR A 495 10.36 -5.61 -14.84
C TYR A 495 9.16 -4.74 -15.23
N GLY A 496 9.28 -3.93 -16.27
CA GLY A 496 8.15 -3.23 -16.88
C GLY A 496 7.06 -4.20 -17.34
N VAL A 497 7.43 -5.22 -18.11
CA VAL A 497 6.50 -6.25 -18.59
C VAL A 497 5.95 -7.10 -17.44
N LEU A 498 6.79 -7.45 -16.46
CA LEU A 498 6.36 -8.21 -15.28
C LEU A 498 5.32 -7.44 -14.47
N SER A 499 5.58 -6.16 -14.17
CA SER A 499 4.65 -5.32 -13.41
C SER A 499 3.33 -5.10 -14.17
N PHE A 500 3.35 -4.97 -15.50
CA PHE A 500 2.13 -4.93 -16.31
C PHE A 500 1.27 -6.20 -16.10
N GLY A 501 1.89 -7.38 -16.07
CA GLY A 501 1.19 -8.64 -15.76
C GLY A 501 0.57 -8.66 -14.36
N LEU A 502 1.19 -8.01 -13.38
CA LEU A 502 0.69 -7.93 -12.00
C LEU A 502 -0.50 -6.97 -11.85
N VAL A 503 -0.74 -6.05 -12.79
CA VAL A 503 -1.90 -5.13 -12.73
C VAL A 503 -3.21 -5.90 -12.65
N PHE A 504 -3.36 -6.98 -13.41
CA PHE A 504 -4.58 -7.80 -13.40
C PHE A 504 -4.89 -8.45 -12.03
N ILE A 505 -3.86 -8.65 -11.20
CA ILE A 505 -4.02 -9.12 -9.83
C ILE A 505 -4.39 -7.94 -8.93
N VAL A 506 -3.66 -6.83 -9.09
CA VAL A 506 -3.82 -5.62 -8.28
C VAL A 506 -5.17 -4.93 -8.47
N GLU A 507 -5.78 -5.00 -9.65
CA GLU A 507 -7.13 -4.47 -9.92
C GLU A 507 -8.21 -5.06 -9.00
N HIS A 508 -7.96 -6.23 -8.40
CA HIS A 508 -8.87 -6.87 -7.46
C HIS A 508 -8.57 -6.51 -5.99
N LEU A 509 -7.50 -5.74 -5.73
CA LEU A 509 -7.07 -5.34 -4.39
C LEU A 509 -7.74 -4.02 -3.97
N GLY A 510 -9.01 -4.07 -3.56
CA GLY A 510 -9.71 -2.99 -2.81
C GLY A 510 -9.35 -1.55 -3.20
N GLY A 511 -9.19 -0.68 -2.19
CA GLY A 511 -8.74 0.71 -2.39
C GLY A 511 -7.24 0.80 -2.69
N VAL A 512 -6.86 1.55 -3.72
CA VAL A 512 -5.49 1.60 -4.26
C VAL A 512 -4.48 2.10 -3.21
N LEU A 513 -4.87 3.11 -2.41
CA LEU A 513 -4.04 3.64 -1.32
C LEU A 513 -3.80 2.61 -0.21
N GLN A 514 -4.85 1.98 0.29
CA GLN A 514 -4.75 1.00 1.37
C GLN A 514 -3.95 -0.24 0.94
N ALA A 515 -4.17 -0.73 -0.28
CA ALA A 515 -3.41 -1.84 -0.85
C ALA A 515 -1.91 -1.52 -0.89
N THR A 516 -1.56 -0.31 -1.32
CA THR A 516 -0.18 0.16 -1.39
C THR A 516 0.48 0.25 -0.02
N LEU A 517 -0.18 0.91 0.94
CA LEU A 517 0.33 1.06 2.30
C LEU A 517 0.50 -0.30 2.99
N THR A 518 -0.43 -1.23 2.74
CA THR A 518 -0.34 -2.60 3.22
C THR A 518 0.88 -3.30 2.62
N LEU A 519 1.00 -3.39 1.30
CA LEU A 519 2.11 -4.07 0.61
C LEU A 519 3.47 -3.54 1.05
N ASN A 520 3.62 -2.21 1.06
CA ASN A 520 4.85 -1.56 1.51
C ASN A 520 5.13 -1.80 3.00
N GLY A 521 4.10 -1.82 3.85
CA GLY A 521 4.26 -2.10 5.28
C GLY A 521 4.69 -3.54 5.55
N LEU A 522 4.09 -4.52 4.87
CA LEU A 522 4.39 -5.95 5.07
C LEU A 522 5.86 -6.26 4.75
N VAL A 523 6.35 -5.86 3.56
CA VAL A 523 7.71 -6.16 3.11
C VAL A 523 8.73 -5.15 3.63
N GLY A 524 8.37 -3.86 3.62
CA GLY A 524 9.23 -2.77 4.07
C GLY A 524 9.51 -2.83 5.57
N GLY A 525 8.56 -3.28 6.39
CA GLY A 525 8.76 -3.48 7.83
C GLY A 525 9.82 -4.54 8.13
N VAL A 526 9.75 -5.70 7.48
CA VAL A 526 10.74 -6.79 7.64
C VAL A 526 12.12 -6.34 7.16
N THR A 527 12.17 -5.67 6.00
CA THR A 527 13.42 -5.12 5.45
C THR A 527 14.06 -4.12 6.42
N LEU A 528 13.27 -3.18 6.95
CA LEU A 528 13.73 -2.25 7.97
C LEU A 528 14.25 -2.98 9.22
N GLY A 529 13.55 -4.04 9.65
CA GLY A 529 13.98 -4.89 10.76
C GLY A 529 15.38 -5.50 10.55
N LEU A 530 15.70 -5.97 9.35
CA LEU A 530 17.03 -6.51 9.01
C LEU A 530 18.13 -5.44 9.09
N PHE A 531 17.86 -4.23 8.59
CA PHE A 531 18.80 -3.12 8.69
C PHE A 531 19.02 -2.70 10.14
N VAL A 532 17.96 -2.53 10.92
CA VAL A 532 18.06 -2.17 12.34
C VAL A 532 18.78 -3.28 13.11
N LEU A 533 18.51 -4.56 12.82
CA LEU A 533 19.23 -5.70 13.41
C LEU A 533 20.74 -5.61 13.14
N GLY A 534 21.12 -5.29 11.90
CA GLY A 534 22.51 -5.16 11.47
C GLY A 534 23.24 -3.96 12.07
N ILE A 535 22.56 -2.82 12.20
CA ILE A 535 23.12 -1.55 12.69
C ILE A 535 23.21 -1.54 14.22
N ALA A 536 22.12 -1.92 14.91
CA ALA A 536 22.00 -1.72 16.35
C ALA A 536 22.53 -2.90 17.18
N PHE A 537 22.49 -4.13 16.66
CA PHE A 537 22.78 -5.33 17.44
C PHE A 537 24.04 -6.08 16.98
N LYS A 538 25.12 -5.93 17.73
CA LYS A 538 26.40 -6.65 17.48
C LYS A 538 26.29 -8.17 17.67
N GLN A 539 25.35 -8.62 18.51
CA GLN A 539 25.15 -10.04 18.82
C GLN A 539 24.41 -10.82 17.72
N ALA A 540 23.80 -10.12 16.77
CA ALA A 540 23.06 -10.74 15.68
C ALA A 540 24.01 -11.48 14.73
N ASN A 541 23.67 -12.72 14.39
CA ASN A 541 24.42 -13.55 13.44
C ASN A 541 23.65 -13.75 12.12
N THR A 542 24.35 -14.25 11.10
CA THR A 542 23.80 -14.47 9.75
C THR A 542 22.55 -15.35 9.76
N LYS A 543 22.63 -16.49 10.45
CA LYS A 543 21.53 -17.47 10.48
C LYS A 543 20.29 -16.90 11.19
N GLY A 544 20.48 -16.17 12.28
CA GLY A 544 19.43 -15.49 13.02
C GLY A 544 18.77 -14.39 12.19
N ALA A 545 19.55 -13.57 11.48
CA ALA A 545 19.00 -12.57 10.56
C ALA A 545 18.19 -13.23 9.43
N PHE A 546 18.68 -14.33 8.85
CA PHE A 546 18.01 -15.03 7.74
C PHE A 546 16.67 -15.65 8.18
N TYR A 547 16.72 -16.55 9.18
CA TYR A 547 15.51 -17.24 9.65
C TYR A 547 14.56 -16.29 10.38
N GLY A 548 15.08 -15.32 11.13
CA GLY A 548 14.28 -14.29 11.79
C GLY A 548 13.51 -13.43 10.80
N GLY A 549 14.17 -12.96 9.73
CA GLY A 549 13.53 -12.23 8.64
C GLY A 549 12.51 -13.07 7.88
N LEU A 550 12.86 -14.31 7.51
CA LEU A 550 11.99 -15.21 6.76
C LEU A 550 10.72 -15.58 7.54
N ILE A 551 10.84 -15.94 8.82
CA ILE A 551 9.68 -16.29 9.66
C ILE A 551 8.80 -15.05 9.88
N SER A 552 9.40 -13.88 10.11
CA SER A 552 8.66 -12.62 10.27
C SER A 552 7.88 -12.27 9.01
N LEU A 553 8.49 -12.44 7.84
CA LEU A 553 7.83 -12.23 6.55
C LEU A 553 6.61 -13.15 6.39
N ILE A 554 6.75 -14.45 6.68
CA ILE A 554 5.65 -15.41 6.57
C ILE A 554 4.50 -15.02 7.51
N ILE A 555 4.80 -14.69 8.77
CA ILE A 555 3.79 -14.30 9.76
C ILE A 555 3.06 -13.04 9.32
N VAL A 556 3.80 -12.01 8.89
CA VAL A 556 3.23 -10.71 8.54
C VAL A 556 2.41 -10.79 7.25
N ILE A 557 2.90 -11.48 6.21
CA ILE A 557 2.12 -11.73 4.99
C ILE A 557 0.86 -12.54 5.31
N PHE A 558 0.96 -13.57 6.16
CA PHE A 558 -0.21 -14.35 6.56
C PHE A 558 -1.28 -13.47 7.24
N ILE A 559 -0.87 -12.61 8.18
CA ILE A 559 -1.79 -11.66 8.83
C ILE A 559 -2.40 -10.69 7.80
N GLY A 560 -1.58 -10.08 6.94
CA GLY A 560 -2.02 -9.09 5.97
C GLY A 560 -2.97 -9.65 4.91
N VAL A 561 -2.71 -10.86 4.39
CA VAL A 561 -3.56 -11.50 3.38
C VAL A 561 -4.90 -11.92 3.99
N ILE A 562 -4.92 -12.50 5.19
CA ILE A 562 -6.18 -12.85 5.86
C ILE A 562 -6.99 -11.60 6.20
N ALA A 563 -6.34 -10.52 6.62
CA ALA A 563 -7.00 -9.23 6.88
C ALA A 563 -7.64 -8.65 5.61
N GLN A 564 -6.97 -8.76 4.45
CA GLN A 564 -7.53 -8.33 3.16
C GLN A 564 -8.72 -9.21 2.74
N ILE A 565 -8.62 -10.54 2.89
CA ILE A 565 -9.72 -11.46 2.57
C ILE A 565 -10.93 -11.24 3.48
N ALA A 566 -10.68 -10.92 4.76
CA ALA A 566 -11.73 -10.65 5.73
C ALA A 566 -12.55 -9.39 5.40
N ASN A 567 -12.15 -8.57 4.42
CA ASN A 567 -12.87 -7.40 3.90
C ASN A 567 -13.61 -6.64 5.01
N VAL A 568 -12.87 -6.23 6.04
CA VAL A 568 -13.43 -5.34 7.06
C VAL A 568 -13.61 -3.97 6.39
N ASP A 569 -14.72 -3.81 5.69
CA ASP A 569 -15.13 -2.54 5.11
C ASP A 569 -15.17 -1.52 6.25
N SER A 570 -14.32 -0.50 6.18
CA SER A 570 -14.30 0.56 7.18
C SER A 570 -15.55 1.42 7.01
N ASN A 571 -16.40 1.45 8.04
CA ASN A 571 -17.60 2.28 8.08
C ASN A 571 -17.25 3.71 7.65
N ALA A 572 -17.72 4.12 6.47
CA ALA A 572 -17.55 5.49 6.01
C ALA A 572 -18.33 6.44 6.91
N LEU A 573 -17.83 7.68 7.06
CA LEU A 573 -18.58 8.73 7.74
C LEU A 573 -19.93 8.99 7.03
N PRO A 574 -20.94 9.54 7.73
CA PRO A 574 -22.27 9.72 7.15
C PRO A 574 -22.22 10.56 5.87
N LEU A 575 -22.80 10.05 4.79
CA LEU A 575 -22.94 10.70 3.49
C LEU A 575 -24.44 10.95 3.21
N SER A 576 -24.75 11.97 2.40
CA SER A 576 -26.12 12.34 2.05
C SER A 576 -26.39 12.23 0.55
N ILE A 577 -27.66 11.96 0.24
CA ILE A 577 -28.23 11.91 -1.12
C ILE A 577 -29.52 12.76 -1.17
N GLU A 578 -29.84 13.49 -0.08
CA GLU A 578 -31.17 14.10 0.12
C GLU A 578 -31.49 15.17 -0.94
N ASN A 579 -30.47 15.82 -1.51
CA ASN A 579 -30.61 16.92 -2.46
C ASN A 579 -29.98 16.61 -3.83
N CYS A 580 -29.92 15.34 -4.24
CA CYS A 580 -29.47 15.00 -5.59
C CYS A 580 -30.52 15.39 -6.65
N ASN A 581 -30.13 16.20 -7.64
CA ASN A 581 -30.95 16.57 -8.80
C ASN A 581 -31.16 15.41 -9.81
N CYS A 582 -31.12 14.15 -9.37
CA CYS A 582 -31.24 12.97 -10.23
C CYS A 582 -31.91 11.80 -9.51
N LEU A 583 -32.55 10.92 -10.27
CA LEU A 583 -33.21 9.73 -9.73
C LEU A 583 -32.16 8.70 -9.30
N VAL A 584 -32.14 8.39 -8.00
CA VAL A 584 -31.30 7.35 -7.39
C VAL A 584 -32.10 6.07 -7.24
N ASN A 585 -31.54 4.95 -7.68
CA ASN A 585 -32.23 3.67 -7.64
C ASN A 585 -32.32 3.15 -6.19
N SER A 586 -33.50 3.19 -5.56
CA SER A 586 -33.67 2.90 -4.12
C SER A 586 -33.30 1.46 -3.69
N THR A 587 -33.11 0.55 -4.63
CA THR A 587 -32.55 -0.80 -4.36
C THR A 587 -31.07 -0.76 -3.98
N ALA A 588 -30.31 0.25 -4.42
CA ALA A 588 -28.90 0.41 -4.09
C ALA A 588 -28.69 0.81 -2.61
N THR A 589 -29.67 1.47 -1.99
CA THR A 589 -29.61 1.96 -0.60
C THR A 589 -30.07 0.94 0.45
N LEU A 590 -31.01 0.03 0.12
CA LEU A 590 -31.47 -1.00 1.06
C LEU A 590 -30.50 -2.19 1.20
N THR A 591 -29.78 -2.54 0.12
CA THR A 591 -28.91 -3.72 0.10
C THR A 591 -27.73 -3.65 1.08
N PRO A 592 -26.98 -2.54 1.20
CA PRO A 592 -25.88 -2.44 2.17
C PRO A 592 -26.39 -2.42 3.62
N ARG A 593 -27.50 -1.73 3.92
CA ARG A 593 -28.06 -1.68 5.29
C ARG A 593 -28.63 -3.03 5.75
N LEU A 594 -29.21 -3.81 4.84
CA LEU A 594 -29.64 -5.17 5.16
C LEU A 594 -28.44 -6.09 5.37
N LYS A 595 -27.37 -5.96 4.56
CA LYS A 595 -26.13 -6.74 4.72
C LYS A 595 -25.44 -6.46 6.07
N GLU A 596 -25.42 -5.20 6.51
CA GLU A 596 -24.91 -4.77 7.83
C GLU A 596 -25.67 -5.40 9.01
N GLN A 597 -26.99 -5.61 8.88
CA GLN A 597 -27.78 -6.30 9.91
C GLN A 597 -27.56 -7.82 9.94
N PHE A 598 -27.16 -8.44 8.82
CA PHE A 598 -26.97 -9.90 8.74
C PHE A 598 -25.52 -10.36 8.95
N GLU A 599 -24.50 -9.49 8.83
CA GLU A 599 -23.08 -9.87 8.97
C GLU A 599 -22.49 -9.71 10.39
N ASN A 600 -23.28 -9.24 11.36
CA ASN A 600 -22.79 -8.97 12.73
C ASN A 600 -22.53 -10.21 13.62
N GLU A 601 -22.61 -11.44 13.09
CA GLU A 601 -22.23 -12.65 13.82
C GLU A 601 -21.44 -13.67 12.96
N SER A 602 -20.39 -13.25 12.27
CA SER A 602 -19.40 -14.22 11.78
C SER A 602 -18.44 -14.61 12.91
N SER A 603 -18.83 -15.58 13.75
CA SER A 603 -17.96 -16.22 14.76
C SER A 603 -16.94 -17.18 14.10
N GLY A 604 -16.15 -16.67 13.15
CA GLY A 604 -15.15 -17.43 12.39
C GLY A 604 -13.71 -17.04 12.70
N PHE A 605 -12.75 -17.82 12.17
CA PHE A 605 -11.30 -17.56 12.28
C PHE A 605 -10.91 -16.14 11.80
N THR A 606 -11.63 -15.59 10.82
CA THR A 606 -11.44 -14.24 10.27
C THR A 606 -11.83 -13.11 11.22
N SER A 607 -12.55 -13.40 12.31
CA SER A 607 -12.97 -12.38 13.30
C SER A 607 -11.97 -12.18 14.43
N TRP A 608 -10.82 -12.85 14.39
CA TRP A 608 -9.78 -12.65 15.40
C TRP A 608 -9.25 -11.21 15.35
N PRO A 609 -9.01 -10.55 16.51
CA PRO A 609 -8.55 -9.16 16.56
C PRO A 609 -7.28 -8.89 15.76
N ILE A 610 -6.41 -9.89 15.60
CA ILE A 610 -5.16 -9.78 14.83
C ILE A 610 -5.40 -9.52 13.33
N PHE A 611 -6.51 -9.99 12.78
CA PHE A 611 -6.88 -9.77 11.37
C PHE A 611 -7.67 -8.47 11.17
N ARG A 612 -8.11 -7.83 12.25
CA ARG A 612 -8.70 -6.48 12.26
C ARG A 612 -7.68 -5.38 12.55
N LEU A 613 -6.40 -5.72 12.64
CA LEU A 613 -5.33 -4.78 12.93
C LEU A 613 -5.28 -3.71 11.84
N SER A 614 -5.13 -2.44 12.23
CA SER A 614 -4.91 -1.37 11.26
C SER A 614 -3.65 -1.65 10.43
N TYR A 615 -3.78 -1.46 9.11
CA TYR A 615 -2.70 -1.69 8.16
C TYR A 615 -1.46 -0.81 8.43
N MET A 616 -1.61 0.29 9.16
CA MET A 616 -0.49 1.14 9.58
C MET A 616 0.49 0.42 10.52
N TRP A 617 0.02 -0.59 11.26
CA TRP A 617 0.86 -1.35 12.19
C TRP A 617 1.74 -2.40 11.52
N TYR A 618 1.47 -2.79 10.27
CA TYR A 618 2.22 -3.86 9.60
C TYR A 618 3.71 -3.57 9.47
N SER A 619 4.09 -2.31 9.21
CA SER A 619 5.49 -1.88 9.16
C SER A 619 6.21 -2.09 10.49
N MET A 620 5.55 -1.72 11.59
CA MET A 620 6.11 -1.90 12.94
C MET A 620 6.16 -3.38 13.31
N LEU A 621 5.09 -4.13 13.05
CA LEU A 621 5.00 -5.56 13.35
C LEU A 621 6.11 -6.33 12.63
N GLY A 622 6.32 -6.08 11.33
CA GLY A 622 7.41 -6.70 10.57
C GLY A 622 8.79 -6.35 11.10
N CYS A 623 9.02 -5.10 11.47
CA CYS A 623 10.30 -4.68 12.05
C CYS A 623 10.56 -5.34 13.40
N LEU A 624 9.59 -5.28 14.32
CA LEU A 624 9.73 -5.84 15.67
C LEU A 624 9.85 -7.36 15.67
N LEU A 625 9.04 -8.07 14.86
CA LEU A 625 9.17 -9.53 14.73
C LEU A 625 10.55 -9.91 14.22
N THR A 626 11.08 -9.18 13.23
CA THR A 626 12.42 -9.45 12.67
C THR A 626 13.50 -9.23 13.71
N LEU A 627 13.39 -8.18 14.54
CA LEU A 627 14.32 -7.92 15.63
C LEU A 627 14.25 -9.01 16.71
N VAL A 628 13.04 -9.34 17.19
CA VAL A 628 12.84 -10.32 18.27
C VAL A 628 13.27 -11.71 17.81
N LEU A 629 12.74 -12.21 16.70
CA LEU A 629 13.08 -13.54 16.19
C LEU A 629 14.54 -13.61 15.75
N GLY A 630 15.05 -12.54 15.12
CA GLY A 630 16.45 -12.45 14.71
C GLY A 630 17.42 -12.55 15.89
N LEU A 631 17.14 -11.85 16.99
CA LEU A 631 17.95 -11.89 18.21
C LEU A 631 17.81 -13.21 18.96
N LEU A 632 16.59 -13.74 19.10
CA LEU A 632 16.35 -15.02 19.78
C LEU A 632 17.08 -16.16 19.07
N ILE A 633 16.92 -16.28 17.75
CA ILE A 633 17.58 -17.31 16.96
C ILE A 633 19.11 -17.11 16.98
N SER A 634 19.59 -15.86 16.90
CA SER A 634 21.02 -15.57 17.01
C SER A 634 21.59 -16.04 18.35
N CYS A 635 20.88 -15.77 19.46
CA CYS A 635 21.29 -16.16 20.80
C CYS A 635 21.32 -17.69 20.96
N VAL A 636 20.27 -18.39 20.50
CA VAL A 636 20.18 -19.86 20.55
C VAL A 636 21.30 -20.51 19.75
N ILE A 637 21.60 -20.00 18.55
CA ILE A 637 22.67 -20.53 17.70
C ILE A 637 24.04 -20.27 18.35
N ASN A 638 24.29 -19.05 18.84
CA ASN A 638 25.54 -18.71 19.50
C ASN A 638 25.77 -19.57 20.76
N PHE A 639 24.71 -19.79 21.56
CA PHE A 639 24.76 -20.66 22.73
C PHE A 639 25.06 -22.11 22.35
N THR A 640 24.41 -22.61 21.30
CA THR A 640 24.62 -23.98 20.80
C THR A 640 26.03 -24.17 20.26
N GLN A 641 26.56 -23.19 19.53
CA GLN A 641 27.95 -23.19 19.05
C GLN A 641 28.94 -23.16 20.21
N LYS A 642 28.76 -22.27 21.19
CA LYS A 642 29.61 -22.20 22.38
C LYS A 642 29.62 -23.53 23.15
N ARG A 643 28.46 -24.19 23.29
CA ARG A 643 28.34 -25.50 23.95
C ARG A 643 29.01 -26.61 23.15
N ARG A 644 28.98 -26.58 21.81
CA ARG A 644 29.70 -27.54 20.95
C ARG A 644 31.21 -27.38 21.06
N ILE A 645 31.71 -26.14 21.03
CA ILE A 645 33.15 -25.85 21.20
C ILE A 645 33.65 -26.34 22.56
N LEU A 646 32.91 -26.06 23.64
CA LEU A 646 33.28 -26.55 24.99
C LEU A 646 33.29 -28.08 25.10
N LYS A 647 32.38 -28.78 24.41
CA LYS A 647 32.39 -30.26 24.36
C LYS A 647 33.57 -30.81 23.55
N LEU A 648 33.92 -30.16 22.44
CA LEU A 648 35.09 -30.53 21.64
C LEU A 648 36.38 -30.33 22.43
N ASP A 649 36.51 -29.23 23.16
CA ASP A 649 37.67 -28.92 23.99
C ASP A 649 37.81 -29.92 25.15
N SER A 650 36.71 -30.23 25.85
CA SER A 650 36.75 -31.27 26.89
C SER A 650 37.12 -32.65 26.32
N SER A 651 36.64 -32.99 25.12
CA SER A 651 37.00 -34.26 24.46
C SER A 651 38.47 -34.31 23.99
N LYS A 652 39.03 -33.19 23.52
CA LYS A 652 40.48 -33.06 23.22
C LYS A 652 41.33 -33.16 24.50
N THR A 653 40.85 -32.61 25.61
CA THR A 653 41.55 -32.70 26.91
C THR A 653 41.60 -34.15 27.41
N ILE A 654 40.50 -34.90 27.27
CA ILE A 654 40.43 -36.33 27.60
C ILE A 654 41.33 -37.17 26.66
N PHE A 655 41.41 -36.82 25.39
CA PHE A 655 42.31 -37.49 24.44
C PHE A 655 43.79 -37.25 24.78
N ASN A 656 44.17 -36.02 25.17
CA ASN A 656 45.55 -35.71 25.58
C ASN A 656 45.92 -36.33 26.93
N SER A 657 44.98 -36.52 27.86
CA SER A 657 45.26 -37.21 29.13
C SER A 657 45.42 -38.73 29.01
N ASN A 658 45.01 -39.31 27.87
CA ASN A 658 45.13 -40.75 27.59
C ASN A 658 46.39 -41.10 26.75
N ILE A 659 47.28 -40.13 26.50
CA ILE A 659 48.61 -40.40 25.95
C ILE A 659 49.52 -40.74 27.15
N PRO A 660 50.07 -41.97 27.25
CA PRO A 660 50.97 -42.31 28.35
C PRO A 660 52.23 -41.46 28.27
N ASN A 661 52.56 -40.78 29.37
CA ASN A 661 53.88 -40.20 29.61
C ASN A 661 54.88 -41.34 29.83
N ASP A 662 55.35 -41.97 28.76
CA ASP A 662 56.57 -42.77 28.78
C ASP A 662 57.58 -42.14 27.83
N MET A 663 58.47 -41.31 28.38
CA MET A 663 59.87 -41.24 27.98
C MET A 663 60.65 -40.37 28.98
N ASN A 664 61.21 -41.06 29.98
CA ASN A 664 62.35 -40.58 30.74
C ASN A 664 63.59 -41.22 30.10
N GLY A 665 64.51 -40.44 29.54
CA GLY A 665 65.80 -40.97 29.05
C GLY A 665 66.45 -40.18 27.92
N ASN A 666 67.63 -39.63 28.21
CA ASN A 666 68.58 -38.97 27.29
C ASN A 666 68.57 -39.53 25.86
N GLY A 667 68.37 -38.68 24.85
CA GLY A 667 68.67 -39.02 23.46
C GLY A 667 68.08 -38.04 22.44
N LYS A 668 68.94 -37.51 21.58
CA LYS A 668 68.66 -36.69 20.38
C LYS A 668 67.27 -36.92 19.76
N ILE A 669 66.49 -35.86 19.62
CA ILE A 669 65.29 -35.85 18.79
C ILE A 669 65.74 -35.95 17.32
N SER A 670 65.58 -37.15 16.74
CA SER A 670 65.56 -37.35 15.30
C SER A 670 64.11 -37.30 14.84
N VAL A 671 63.79 -36.35 13.97
CA VAL A 671 62.47 -36.26 13.34
C VAL A 671 62.38 -37.41 12.34
N SER A 672 61.63 -38.47 12.69
CA SER A 672 61.23 -39.51 11.76
C SER A 672 59.88 -39.14 11.17
N THR A 673 59.90 -38.80 9.88
CA THR A 673 58.74 -38.53 9.04
C THR A 673 57.95 -39.84 8.86
N ILE A 674 56.72 -39.91 9.39
CA ILE A 674 55.77 -40.95 8.98
C ILE A 674 55.07 -40.45 7.72
N THR A 675 55.53 -40.95 6.58
CA THR A 675 54.95 -40.73 5.26
C THR A 675 53.73 -41.65 5.09
N VAL A 676 52.53 -41.08 5.00
CA VAL A 676 51.38 -41.78 4.39
C VAL A 676 51.32 -41.34 2.92
N PRO A 677 51.42 -42.26 1.94
CA PRO A 677 51.52 -41.89 0.53
C PRO A 677 50.14 -41.58 -0.06
N ILE A 678 49.94 -40.33 -0.47
CA ILE A 678 48.93 -39.95 -1.46
C ILE A 678 49.63 -39.96 -2.83
N PRO A 679 49.11 -40.66 -3.86
CA PRO A 679 49.83 -40.78 -5.12
C PRO A 679 49.83 -39.45 -5.89
N LEU A 680 51.02 -38.89 -6.08
CA LEU A 680 51.29 -37.79 -7.01
C LEU A 680 51.14 -38.25 -8.47
N LYS A 681 50.35 -37.51 -9.25
CA LYS A 681 50.55 -37.40 -10.70
C LYS A 681 51.47 -36.20 -10.97
N SER A 682 52.38 -36.39 -11.92
CA SER A 682 53.59 -35.65 -12.26
C SER A 682 53.40 -34.22 -12.83
N PRO A 683 54.48 -33.41 -12.92
CA PRO A 683 54.43 -31.94 -12.93
C PRO A 683 54.68 -31.31 -14.32
N THR A 684 54.33 -30.01 -14.46
CA THR A 684 54.90 -29.15 -15.52
C THR A 684 55.09 -27.70 -15.06
N VAL A 685 56.37 -27.36 -14.81
CA VAL A 685 57.17 -26.15 -15.16
C VAL A 685 56.57 -24.72 -15.06
N ILE A 686 57.03 -24.00 -14.02
CA ILE A 686 57.67 -22.64 -13.91
C ILE A 686 57.38 -21.55 -14.96
N THR A 687 56.97 -20.34 -14.49
CA THR A 687 57.66 -19.04 -14.66
C THR A 687 57.20 -17.99 -13.63
N SER A 688 58.06 -16.98 -13.43
CA SER A 688 58.29 -16.11 -12.27
C SER A 688 57.69 -14.69 -12.35
N GLU A 689 57.86 -13.95 -11.24
CA GLU A 689 57.71 -12.48 -11.03
C GLU A 689 56.31 -11.98 -10.61
N THR A 690 56.09 -11.04 -9.67
CA THR A 690 56.91 -10.14 -8.83
C THR A 690 56.05 -9.62 -7.66
N ASN A 691 56.70 -9.10 -6.61
CA ASN A 691 56.16 -8.51 -5.39
C ASN A 691 54.97 -7.55 -5.54
N CYS A 692 54.00 -7.63 -4.62
CA CYS A 692 53.56 -6.48 -3.82
C CYS A 692 52.69 -6.91 -2.62
N CYS A 693 53.09 -6.45 -1.44
CA CYS A 693 52.45 -6.66 -0.15
C CYS A 693 51.03 -6.09 -0.09
N HIS A 694 50.05 -6.94 0.22
CA HIS A 694 48.89 -6.56 1.03
C HIS A 694 48.47 -7.77 1.88
N ILE A 695 48.83 -7.74 3.16
CA ILE A 695 48.37 -8.71 4.16
C ILE A 695 46.90 -8.38 4.45
N ASN A 696 45.99 -9.03 3.73
CA ASN A 696 44.59 -9.13 4.14
C ASN A 696 44.50 -10.16 5.27
N HIS A 697 44.38 -9.69 6.51
CA HIS A 697 43.85 -10.50 7.60
C HIS A 697 42.34 -10.73 7.36
N ALA A 698 42.03 -11.64 6.45
CA ALA A 698 40.74 -12.29 6.37
C ALA A 698 40.92 -13.71 6.90
N VAL A 699 40.81 -13.87 8.22
CA VAL A 699 40.71 -15.20 8.83
C VAL A 699 39.30 -15.69 8.54
N ARG A 700 39.22 -16.56 7.54
CA ARG A 700 38.07 -17.40 7.21
C ARG A 700 38.05 -18.52 8.25
N LEU A 701 37.14 -18.44 9.21
CA LEU A 701 36.82 -19.53 10.12
C LEU A 701 35.73 -20.38 9.47
N ASP A 702 36.10 -21.10 8.43
CA ASP A 702 35.42 -22.32 8.03
C ASP A 702 36.50 -23.39 7.90
N ASP A 703 36.29 -24.46 8.67
CA ASP A 703 36.96 -25.77 8.70
C ASP A 703 37.93 -26.07 9.86
N GLU A 704 37.47 -27.09 10.63
CA GLU A 704 38.00 -27.91 11.75
C GLU A 704 38.08 -27.36 13.19
#